data_AF-A0A818LBY7-F1
#
_entry.id   AF-A0A818LBY7-F1
#
_cell.length_a   1.000
_cell.length_b   1.000
_cell.length_c   1.000
_cell.angle_alpha   90.00
_cell.angle_beta   90.00
_cell.angle_gamma   90.00
#
_symmetry.space_group_name_H-M   'P 1'
#
loop_
_entity.id
_entity.type
_entity.pdbx_description
1 polymer ?
#
loop_
_entity_poly.entity_id
_entity_poly.type
_entity_poly.pdbx_seq_one_letter_code
_entity_poly.pdbx_strand_id
1 'polypeptide(L)'
;MTEKKEHWEKVFATKQETEVSWYQQKPQTSINFFIENNISKDAKIIDIGGGDSYLIDNLLEMGFINLFLLDISSNAIERIKNRLGAKLEKVTFIVSDILDFQPEINFDVWHDRASFHFLTSEKDIAIYKNLVTNSVVKDGFLFLGTFSENGPLKCSGLEIAQYSEAKFERIFGSDFIKINCFEENHQTPFDTTQNFIFFSNDRKLVLSPLVDYLQNKINTNEEIRLNFICTHNSRRSHLSQIWAQTMAFHFGIKNVFCYSGGTEATAMFPKVGETLVNQGFEIQKLSQEENPVYAVKFDDNQHPIICFSKTYFDDFNPKSNFGAIMTCNNADEGCPMVFGAEARFPIKYDDPKAFDGTDLMNEKYGERTILIGVGIGYFIPNSADFINSFSSGTTNIPLAIGLILMMYPPLTKIDFSKVPKMFENPRLLTASFFITWIVGPFLMFLLATFFLKDYPEYMTGLIIIGIAPCIAMVIVWNELAEGNRKLTAGLIGINSLLQVFFFSLYAYFYLAVMLPLFGIKGLELDITISEIAKTVGIYLGIPFALAVISRFVIKKYLGDKFFNQKFLPFVSPITLIALLFTIVVMFSLKGEMIVDLPMDVVRIAIPLVIFFAIMFFLMFFVAKKIGANYRDAVALSFTASGNNFELAIAVSIGVFGINSGQAFAGVIGPLVEVPALIILVNVAFWLRKKCF
;
A
#
# COMPACT_ATOMS: atom_id res chain seq x y z
N MET A 1 51.34 -5.49 5.65
CA MET A 1 49.90 -5.17 5.62
C MET A 1 49.27 -5.85 6.84
N THR A 2 48.00 -5.59 7.16
CA THR A 2 47.26 -6.45 8.10
C THR A 2 46.86 -7.74 7.40
N GLU A 3 46.83 -8.86 8.12
CA GLU A 3 46.47 -10.19 7.57
C GLU A 3 45.09 -10.19 6.90
N LYS A 4 44.13 -9.46 7.49
CA LYS A 4 42.80 -9.18 6.94
C LYS A 4 42.88 -8.47 5.57
N LYS A 5 43.78 -7.48 5.40
CA LYS A 5 43.97 -6.82 4.10
C LYS A 5 44.57 -7.77 3.08
N GLU A 6 45.61 -8.52 3.43
CA GLU A 6 46.24 -9.49 2.51
C GLU A 6 45.25 -10.59 2.06
N HIS A 7 44.34 -11.02 2.94
CA HIS A 7 43.23 -11.90 2.60
C HIS A 7 42.33 -11.30 1.51
N TRP A 8 41.82 -10.07 1.71
CA TRP A 8 40.91 -9.45 0.75
C TRP A 8 41.59 -9.09 -0.58
N GLU A 9 42.81 -8.55 -0.55
CA GLU A 9 43.60 -8.30 -1.77
C GLU A 9 43.76 -9.60 -2.58
N LYS A 10 43.99 -10.75 -1.92
CA LYS A 10 44.04 -12.06 -2.57
C LYS A 10 42.69 -12.51 -3.13
N VAL A 11 41.60 -12.36 -2.39
CA VAL A 11 40.24 -12.70 -2.87
C VAL A 11 39.89 -11.90 -4.14
N PHE A 12 40.13 -10.59 -4.12
CA PHE A 12 39.93 -9.70 -5.27
C PHE A 12 41.02 -9.81 -6.36
N ALA A 13 42.09 -10.57 -6.13
CA ALA A 13 43.03 -10.97 -7.18
C ALA A 13 42.64 -12.31 -7.84
N THR A 14 41.99 -13.24 -7.11
CA THR A 14 41.81 -14.62 -7.59
C THR A 14 40.37 -15.05 -7.92
N LYS A 15 39.34 -14.29 -7.54
CA LYS A 15 37.92 -14.61 -7.85
C LYS A 15 37.26 -13.57 -8.76
N GLN A 16 36.36 -14.00 -9.64
CA GLN A 16 35.50 -13.10 -10.42
C GLN A 16 34.34 -12.56 -9.57
N GLU A 17 33.70 -11.48 -10.02
CA GLU A 17 32.55 -10.87 -9.33
C GLU A 17 31.36 -11.82 -9.19
N THR A 18 31.17 -12.76 -10.12
CA THR A 18 30.14 -13.81 -10.05
C THR A 18 30.50 -14.99 -9.15
N GLU A 19 31.73 -15.04 -8.61
CA GLU A 19 32.25 -16.16 -7.81
C GLU A 19 32.25 -15.89 -6.30
N VAL A 20 31.55 -14.84 -5.86
CA VAL A 20 31.43 -14.43 -4.45
C VAL A 20 29.98 -14.47 -3.99
N SER A 21 29.76 -14.77 -2.70
CA SER A 21 28.41 -15.05 -2.17
C SER A 21 27.53 -13.81 -1.98
N TRP A 22 28.05 -12.61 -2.21
CA TRP A 22 27.33 -11.34 -2.06
C TRP A 22 27.06 -10.65 -3.41
N TYR A 23 27.26 -11.35 -4.54
CA TYR A 23 27.03 -10.79 -5.87
C TYR A 23 25.55 -10.49 -6.12
N GLN A 24 25.23 -9.21 -6.33
CA GLN A 24 23.93 -8.74 -6.82
C GLN A 24 24.15 -7.65 -7.87
N GLN A 25 23.81 -7.92 -9.13
CA GLN A 25 23.86 -6.92 -10.21
C GLN A 25 22.92 -5.73 -9.93
N LYS A 26 21.82 -5.98 -9.22
CA LYS A 26 20.94 -4.97 -8.64
C LYS A 26 20.71 -5.31 -7.17
N PRO A 27 21.40 -4.64 -6.21
CA PRO A 27 21.18 -4.83 -4.78
C PRO A 27 19.84 -4.20 -4.38
N GLN A 28 18.73 -4.88 -4.71
CA GLN A 28 17.39 -4.31 -4.66
C GLN A 28 17.01 -3.78 -3.28
N THR A 29 17.42 -4.45 -2.20
CA THR A 29 17.17 -4.06 -0.81
C THR A 29 17.82 -2.72 -0.46
N SER A 30 19.09 -2.55 -0.87
CA SER A 30 19.80 -1.26 -0.74
C SER A 30 19.11 -0.18 -1.59
N ILE A 31 18.81 -0.47 -2.87
CA ILE A 31 18.16 0.46 -3.80
C ILE A 31 16.79 0.91 -3.25
N ASN A 32 15.99 -0.02 -2.75
CA ASN A 32 14.69 0.24 -2.13
C ASN A 32 14.85 1.18 -0.93
N PHE A 33 15.82 0.94 -0.05
CA PHE A 33 16.09 1.84 1.07
C PHE A 33 16.33 3.30 0.62
N PHE A 34 17.10 3.55 -0.46
CA PHE A 34 17.29 4.91 -0.99
C PHE A 34 16.01 5.52 -1.61
N ILE A 35 15.12 4.69 -2.17
CA ILE A 35 13.83 5.11 -2.74
C ILE A 35 12.81 5.40 -1.64
N GLU A 36 12.63 4.47 -0.71
CA GLU A 36 11.66 4.52 0.39
C GLU A 36 11.91 5.70 1.34
N ASN A 37 13.17 6.02 1.59
CA ASN A 37 13.56 7.18 2.43
C ASN A 37 13.67 8.49 1.62
N ASN A 38 13.44 8.45 0.30
CA ASN A 38 13.60 9.56 -0.64
C ASN A 38 14.87 10.39 -0.39
N ILE A 39 16.03 9.71 -0.41
CA ILE A 39 17.34 10.32 -0.15
C ILE A 39 17.68 11.31 -1.27
N SER A 40 18.10 12.52 -0.90
CA SER A 40 18.41 13.59 -1.87
C SER A 40 19.58 13.22 -2.78
N LYS A 41 19.57 13.69 -4.03
CA LYS A 41 20.58 13.33 -5.04
C LYS A 41 21.97 13.90 -4.76
N ASP A 42 22.03 14.99 -4.00
CA ASP A 42 23.24 15.61 -3.47
C ASP A 42 23.65 15.11 -2.07
N ALA A 43 22.92 14.15 -1.49
CA ALA A 43 23.29 13.54 -0.22
C ALA A 43 24.67 12.86 -0.31
N LYS A 44 25.49 13.04 0.73
CA LYS A 44 26.78 12.38 0.91
C LYS A 44 26.54 10.96 1.39
N ILE A 45 26.73 10.00 0.50
CA ILE A 45 26.46 8.58 0.75
C ILE A 45 27.78 7.84 0.80
N ILE A 46 28.07 7.15 1.91
CA ILE A 46 29.20 6.24 2.01
C ILE A 46 28.76 4.78 1.99
N ASP A 47 29.37 4.00 1.10
CA ASP A 47 29.23 2.54 1.01
C ASP A 47 30.49 1.87 1.59
N ILE A 48 30.30 1.04 2.61
CA ILE A 48 31.36 0.47 3.46
C ILE A 48 31.61 -0.98 3.10
N GLY A 49 32.85 -1.31 2.69
CA GLY A 49 33.20 -2.63 2.17
C GLY A 49 32.50 -2.96 0.86
N GLY A 50 32.03 -1.94 0.13
CA GLY A 50 31.26 -2.15 -1.09
C GLY A 50 32.07 -2.86 -2.19
N GLY A 51 33.41 -2.77 -2.16
CA GLY A 51 34.31 -3.53 -3.01
C GLY A 51 33.96 -3.51 -4.51
N ASP A 52 33.51 -4.66 -5.02
CA ASP A 52 33.11 -4.88 -6.42
C ASP A 52 31.57 -4.82 -6.61
N SER A 53 30.81 -4.44 -5.57
CA SER A 53 29.33 -4.34 -5.56
C SER A 53 28.80 -3.33 -6.59
N TYR A 54 27.61 -3.60 -7.12
CA TYR A 54 26.91 -2.74 -8.08
C TYR A 54 26.08 -1.62 -7.44
N LEU A 55 26.17 -1.39 -6.12
CA LEU A 55 25.37 -0.34 -5.48
C LEU A 55 25.73 1.05 -6.03
N ILE A 56 27.02 1.39 -6.08
CA ILE A 56 27.50 2.67 -6.63
C ILE A 56 27.08 2.84 -8.10
N ASP A 57 27.17 1.79 -8.92
CA ASP A 57 26.71 1.78 -10.31
C ASP A 57 25.22 2.16 -10.41
N ASN A 58 24.35 1.53 -9.59
CA ASN A 58 22.91 1.81 -9.56
C ASN A 58 22.61 3.20 -8.99
N LEU A 59 23.33 3.68 -7.97
CA LEU A 59 23.15 5.04 -7.43
C LEU A 59 23.52 6.12 -8.45
N LEU A 60 24.58 5.92 -9.23
CA LEU A 60 24.93 6.83 -10.33
C LEU A 60 23.85 6.86 -11.42
N GLU A 61 23.22 5.73 -11.73
CA GLU A 61 22.07 5.66 -12.64
C GLU A 61 20.81 6.32 -12.07
N MET A 62 20.60 6.23 -10.74
CA MET A 62 19.56 6.96 -10.01
C MET A 62 19.86 8.46 -9.84
N GLY A 63 20.98 8.96 -10.36
CA GLY A 63 21.33 10.38 -10.42
C GLY A 63 22.04 10.94 -9.19
N PHE A 64 22.50 10.12 -8.25
CA PHE A 64 23.27 10.60 -7.10
C PHE A 64 24.66 11.13 -7.53
N ILE A 65 25.18 12.15 -6.83
CA ILE A 65 26.42 12.85 -7.22
C ILE A 65 27.54 12.89 -6.17
N ASN A 66 27.24 12.68 -4.89
CA ASN A 66 28.20 12.76 -3.79
C ASN A 66 28.42 11.37 -3.15
N LEU A 67 29.01 10.46 -3.92
CA LEU A 67 29.21 9.07 -3.52
C LEU A 67 30.63 8.83 -2.98
N PHE A 68 30.72 8.03 -1.93
CA PHE A 68 31.96 7.63 -1.29
C PHE A 68 31.98 6.10 -1.19
N LEU A 69 33.07 5.47 -1.59
CA LEU A 69 33.25 4.02 -1.50
C LEU A 69 34.51 3.72 -0.69
N LEU A 70 34.32 3.06 0.45
CA LEU A 70 35.40 2.61 1.31
C LEU A 70 35.59 1.10 1.15
N ASP A 71 36.82 0.68 0.92
CA ASP A 71 37.20 -0.73 0.97
C ASP A 71 38.61 -0.93 1.54
N ILE A 72 38.85 -2.06 2.18
CA ILE A 72 40.18 -2.43 2.68
C ILE A 72 41.14 -2.82 1.54
N SER A 73 40.58 -3.34 0.45
CA SER A 73 41.26 -3.88 -0.73
C SER A 73 41.44 -2.83 -1.82
N SER A 74 42.70 -2.57 -2.17
CA SER A 74 43.03 -1.73 -3.34
C SER A 74 42.63 -2.41 -4.65
N ASN A 75 42.77 -3.74 -4.75
CA ASN A 75 42.33 -4.53 -5.90
C ASN A 75 40.81 -4.40 -6.15
N ALA A 76 39.99 -4.33 -5.10
CA ALA A 76 38.54 -4.17 -5.25
C ALA A 76 38.19 -2.78 -5.84
N ILE A 77 38.80 -1.73 -5.27
CA ILE A 77 38.63 -0.35 -5.73
C ILE A 77 39.15 -0.17 -7.18
N GLU A 78 40.20 -0.88 -7.59
CA GLU A 78 40.68 -0.83 -8.98
C GLU A 78 39.69 -1.46 -9.98
N ARG A 79 39.02 -2.57 -9.61
CA ARG A 79 38.00 -3.20 -10.46
C ARG A 79 36.80 -2.31 -10.72
N ILE A 80 36.18 -1.76 -9.67
CA ILE A 80 35.05 -0.85 -9.83
C ILE A 80 35.46 0.45 -10.54
N LYS A 81 36.70 0.92 -10.35
CA LYS A 81 37.23 2.06 -11.14
C LYS A 81 37.24 1.75 -12.64
N ASN A 82 37.74 0.58 -13.02
CA ASN A 82 37.74 0.11 -14.40
C ASN A 82 36.31 -0.10 -14.96
N ARG A 83 35.35 -0.53 -14.11
CA ARG A 83 33.93 -0.71 -14.50
C ARG A 83 33.18 0.61 -14.73
N LEU A 84 33.37 1.61 -13.87
CA LEU A 84 32.64 2.88 -13.91
C LEU A 84 33.13 3.85 -15.01
N GLY A 85 34.38 3.72 -15.46
CA GLY A 85 34.93 4.43 -16.63
C GLY A 85 34.83 5.96 -16.52
N ALA A 86 33.99 6.59 -17.35
CA ALA A 86 33.80 8.04 -17.34
C ALA A 86 32.97 8.56 -16.14
N LYS A 87 32.30 7.69 -15.37
CA LYS A 87 31.45 8.11 -14.23
C LYS A 87 32.23 8.39 -12.93
N LEU A 88 33.56 8.22 -12.93
CA LEU A 88 34.41 8.27 -11.73
C LEU A 88 34.43 9.64 -11.01
N GLU A 89 34.21 10.74 -11.72
CA GLU A 89 34.27 12.10 -11.16
C GLU A 89 33.24 12.35 -10.04
N LYS A 90 32.24 11.48 -9.89
CA LYS A 90 31.19 11.53 -8.86
C LYS A 90 31.41 10.58 -7.67
N VAL A 91 32.53 9.85 -7.64
CA VAL A 91 32.80 8.83 -6.62
C VAL A 91 34.19 9.06 -6.01
N THR A 92 34.21 9.27 -4.69
CA THR A 92 35.45 9.32 -3.91
C THR A 92 35.79 7.92 -3.40
N PHE A 93 36.98 7.43 -3.72
CA PHE A 93 37.43 6.07 -3.35
C PHE A 93 38.43 6.10 -2.20
N ILE A 94 38.16 5.32 -1.15
CA ILE A 94 38.91 5.33 0.12
C ILE A 94 39.45 3.92 0.39
N VAL A 95 40.78 3.75 0.40
CA VAL A 95 41.43 2.46 0.70
C VAL A 95 41.80 2.41 2.19
N SER A 96 40.96 1.84 3.04
CA SER A 96 41.15 1.77 4.50
C SER A 96 40.47 0.54 5.11
N ASP A 97 41.00 0.00 6.22
CA ASP A 97 40.13 -0.76 7.12
C ASP A 97 39.13 0.22 7.77
N ILE A 98 37.91 -0.24 8.01
CA ILE A 98 36.87 0.57 8.62
C ILE A 98 37.21 0.97 10.06
N LEU A 99 37.97 0.15 10.80
CA LEU A 99 38.38 0.46 12.17
C LEU A 99 39.48 1.54 12.24
N ASP A 100 40.23 1.73 11.15
CA ASP A 100 41.27 2.75 11.01
C ASP A 100 40.77 4.02 10.31
N PHE A 101 39.54 4.01 9.79
CA PHE A 101 39.00 5.11 8.98
C PHE A 101 38.69 6.35 9.83
N GLN A 102 39.20 7.49 9.40
CA GLN A 102 38.91 8.81 9.99
C GLN A 102 38.34 9.71 8.91
N PRO A 103 37.01 9.93 8.87
CA PRO A 103 36.40 10.76 7.85
C PRO A 103 36.65 12.25 8.08
N GLU A 104 36.97 12.97 7.02
CA GLU A 104 37.13 14.44 7.02
C GLU A 104 35.78 15.17 6.93
N ILE A 105 34.69 14.45 6.66
CA ILE A 105 33.33 14.97 6.47
C ILE A 105 32.29 14.04 7.11
N ASN A 106 31.13 14.58 7.46
CA ASN A 106 29.99 13.77 7.88
C ASN A 106 29.12 13.38 6.67
N PHE A 107 28.43 12.24 6.79
CA PHE A 107 27.60 11.62 5.76
C PHE A 107 26.11 11.67 6.09
N ASP A 108 25.29 11.85 5.06
CA ASP A 108 23.83 11.83 5.15
C ASP A 108 23.28 10.39 5.17
N VAL A 109 24.00 9.46 4.55
CA VAL A 109 23.74 8.02 4.59
C VAL A 109 25.03 7.24 4.81
N TRP A 110 25.01 6.37 5.82
CA TRP A 110 26.01 5.35 6.06
C TRP A 110 25.43 3.97 5.73
N HIS A 111 25.95 3.35 4.67
CA HIS A 111 25.52 2.05 4.19
C HIS A 111 26.63 1.01 4.38
N ASP A 112 26.39 -0.03 5.17
CA ASP A 112 27.30 -1.18 5.32
C ASP A 112 26.52 -2.48 5.16
N ARG A 113 26.90 -3.30 4.17
CA ARG A 113 26.39 -4.68 3.98
C ARG A 113 27.51 -5.73 4.02
N ALA A 114 28.75 -5.32 4.29
CA ALA A 114 29.94 -6.09 3.96
C ALA A 114 31.00 -6.13 5.07
N SER A 115 31.17 -5.05 5.85
CA SER A 115 32.25 -4.96 6.84
C SER A 115 31.79 -5.32 8.26
N PHE A 116 30.62 -4.84 8.69
CA PHE A 116 30.16 -4.98 10.08
C PHE A 116 30.13 -6.42 10.60
N HIS A 117 29.78 -7.40 9.75
CA HIS A 117 29.72 -8.80 10.15
C HIS A 117 31.10 -9.44 10.40
N PHE A 118 32.20 -8.85 9.95
CA PHE A 118 33.56 -9.30 10.30
C PHE A 118 34.07 -8.74 11.63
N LEU A 119 33.29 -7.89 12.31
CA LEU A 119 33.64 -7.36 13.64
C LEU A 119 33.16 -8.35 14.72
N THR A 120 34.03 -9.30 15.07
CA THR A 120 33.70 -10.38 16.01
C THR A 120 33.98 -10.06 17.48
N SER A 121 34.74 -9.00 17.78
CA SER A 121 35.05 -8.59 19.15
C SER A 121 34.20 -7.38 19.58
N GLU A 122 33.78 -7.35 20.85
CA GLU A 122 33.03 -6.22 21.42
C GLU A 122 33.79 -4.89 21.32
N LYS A 123 35.13 -4.95 21.36
CA LYS A 123 36.00 -3.78 21.20
C LYS A 123 35.88 -3.18 19.79
N ASP A 124 35.91 -4.03 18.77
CA ASP A 124 35.85 -3.57 17.38
C ASP A 124 34.45 -3.08 17.01
N ILE A 125 33.40 -3.74 17.54
CA ILE A 125 32.01 -3.28 17.45
C ILE A 125 31.86 -1.90 18.11
N ALA A 126 32.46 -1.67 19.29
CA ALA A 126 32.42 -0.37 19.97
C ALA A 126 33.18 0.73 19.21
N ILE A 127 34.33 0.41 18.60
CA ILE A 127 35.08 1.33 17.73
C ILE A 127 34.22 1.71 16.51
N TYR A 128 33.66 0.71 15.81
CA TYR A 128 32.79 0.93 14.67
C TYR A 128 31.56 1.76 15.04
N LYS A 129 30.86 1.41 16.13
CA LYS A 129 29.72 2.17 16.64
C LYS A 129 30.08 3.65 16.84
N ASN A 130 31.16 3.93 17.56
CA ASN A 130 31.61 5.30 17.80
C ASN A 130 31.97 6.02 16.49
N LEU A 131 32.57 5.33 15.52
CA LEU A 131 32.84 5.88 14.21
C LEU A 131 31.53 6.28 13.50
N VAL A 132 30.55 5.38 13.41
CA VAL A 132 29.25 5.67 12.75
C VAL A 132 28.52 6.81 13.46
N THR A 133 28.37 6.76 14.79
CA THR A 133 27.70 7.82 15.57
C THR A 133 28.32 9.20 15.33
N ASN A 134 29.64 9.31 15.24
CA ASN A 134 30.32 10.59 15.05
C ASN A 134 30.36 11.05 13.57
N SER A 135 30.17 10.14 12.61
CA SER A 135 30.34 10.41 11.17
C SER A 135 29.03 10.56 10.41
N VAL A 136 27.91 10.09 10.97
CA VAL A 136 26.57 10.34 10.42
C VAL A 136 26.08 11.70 10.89
N VAL A 137 25.51 12.51 9.99
CA VAL A 137 24.90 13.79 10.36
C VAL A 137 23.71 13.59 11.29
N LYS A 138 23.36 14.62 12.06
CA LYS A 138 22.08 14.62 12.78
C LYS A 138 20.94 14.43 11.78
N ASP A 139 20.01 13.54 12.10
CA ASP A 139 18.89 13.10 11.25
C ASP A 139 19.31 12.36 9.96
N GLY A 140 20.58 11.96 9.85
CA GLY A 140 21.10 11.07 8.81
C GLY A 140 20.75 9.59 9.04
N PHE A 141 20.96 8.77 8.01
CA PHE A 141 20.53 7.38 8.01
C PHE A 141 21.70 6.39 8.18
N LEU A 142 21.45 5.36 8.99
CA LEU A 142 22.28 4.17 9.08
C LEU A 142 21.52 2.99 8.47
N PHE A 143 22.11 2.37 7.44
CA PHE A 143 21.63 1.11 6.87
C PHE A 143 22.69 0.03 7.08
N LEU A 144 22.36 -0.97 7.89
CA LEU A 144 23.22 -2.13 8.15
C LEU A 144 22.58 -3.40 7.58
N GLY A 145 23.36 -4.20 6.86
CA GLY A 145 23.06 -5.57 6.50
C GLY A 145 24.12 -6.52 7.02
N THR A 146 23.71 -7.54 7.77
CA THR A 146 24.59 -8.52 8.41
C THR A 146 23.96 -9.91 8.37
N PHE A 147 24.69 -10.97 8.69
CA PHE A 147 24.11 -12.31 8.79
C PHE A 147 23.25 -12.43 10.05
N SER A 148 22.08 -13.05 9.92
CA SER A 148 21.23 -13.33 11.08
C SER A 148 21.75 -14.51 11.90
N GLU A 149 21.10 -14.82 13.02
CA GLU A 149 21.34 -16.04 13.79
C GLU A 149 20.98 -17.33 13.02
N ASN A 150 20.23 -17.21 11.90
CA ASN A 150 19.96 -18.29 10.95
C ASN A 150 20.96 -18.33 9.77
N GLY A 151 21.94 -17.42 9.73
CA GLY A 151 22.92 -17.30 8.66
C GLY A 151 24.09 -18.29 8.72
N PRO A 152 25.08 -18.18 7.81
CA PRO A 152 26.33 -18.92 7.90
C PRO A 152 27.19 -18.44 9.10
N LEU A 153 28.12 -19.28 9.57
CA LEU A 153 29.11 -18.93 10.60
C LEU A 153 30.42 -18.35 10.05
N LYS A 154 30.62 -18.40 8.72
CA LYS A 154 31.82 -17.90 8.03
C LYS A 154 31.46 -17.27 6.69
N CYS A 155 32.19 -16.22 6.31
CA CYS A 155 32.11 -15.58 5.00
C CYS A 155 33.54 -15.46 4.42
N SER A 156 33.73 -15.80 3.15
CA SER A 156 35.07 -15.91 2.50
C SER A 156 36.11 -16.79 3.20
N GLY A 157 35.71 -17.59 4.20
CA GLY A 157 36.60 -18.40 5.04
C GLY A 157 37.02 -17.73 6.36
N LEU A 158 36.68 -16.45 6.56
CA LEU A 158 36.81 -15.73 7.81
C LEU A 158 35.59 -16.00 8.72
N GLU A 159 35.77 -15.87 10.02
CA GLU A 159 34.69 -15.94 11.01
C GLU A 159 33.89 -14.64 11.04
N ILE A 160 32.58 -14.76 11.28
CA ILE A 160 31.65 -13.62 11.26
C ILE A 160 30.79 -13.63 12.53
N ALA A 161 30.33 -12.44 12.92
CA ALA A 161 29.34 -12.26 13.97
C ALA A 161 27.92 -12.32 13.39
N GLN A 162 27.06 -13.09 14.04
CA GLN A 162 25.63 -13.19 13.71
C GLN A 162 24.78 -12.31 14.63
N TYR A 163 23.82 -11.62 14.06
CA TYR A 163 23.01 -10.63 14.76
C TYR A 163 21.53 -10.99 14.75
N SER A 164 20.83 -10.50 15.75
CA SER A 164 19.38 -10.48 15.87
C SER A 164 18.96 -9.03 16.14
N GLU A 165 17.68 -8.73 15.94
CA GLU A 165 17.13 -7.40 16.23
C GLU A 165 17.50 -6.92 17.64
N ALA A 166 17.39 -7.79 18.65
CA ALA A 166 17.76 -7.48 20.03
C ALA A 166 19.26 -7.20 20.25
N LYS A 167 20.16 -7.76 19.41
CA LYS A 167 21.59 -7.41 19.41
C LYS A 167 21.82 -6.04 18.78
N PHE A 168 21.14 -5.73 17.67
CA PHE A 168 21.20 -4.40 17.06
C PHE A 168 20.69 -3.32 18.01
N GLU A 169 19.55 -3.54 18.65
CA GLU A 169 18.98 -2.62 19.65
C GLU A 169 19.97 -2.36 20.81
N ARG A 170 20.64 -3.41 21.29
CA ARG A 170 21.66 -3.29 22.36
C ARG A 170 22.90 -2.49 21.92
N ILE A 171 23.32 -2.62 20.67
CA ILE A 171 24.52 -1.96 20.15
C ILE A 171 24.20 -0.51 19.78
N PHE A 172 23.20 -0.28 18.93
CA PHE A 172 22.94 1.02 18.32
C PHE A 172 21.78 1.80 18.94
N GLY A 173 20.89 1.17 19.71
CA GLY A 173 19.64 1.78 20.21
C GLY A 173 19.79 2.98 21.17
N SER A 174 21.00 3.29 21.62
CA SER A 174 21.31 4.52 22.38
C SER A 174 21.69 5.72 21.50
N ASP A 175 21.93 5.50 20.21
CA ASP A 175 22.53 6.47 19.27
C ASP A 175 21.72 6.58 17.97
N PHE A 176 21.06 5.49 17.57
CA PHE A 176 20.19 5.36 16.39
C PHE A 176 18.84 4.72 16.80
N ILE A 177 17.78 5.01 16.05
CA ILE A 177 16.42 4.50 16.27
C ILE A 177 15.99 3.65 15.03
N LYS A 178 14.82 2.98 15.06
CA LYS A 178 14.45 1.88 14.15
C LYS A 178 12.99 1.91 13.61
N ILE A 179 12.70 1.90 12.27
CA ILE A 179 11.45 1.36 11.63
C ILE A 179 11.65 -0.14 11.71
N ASN A 180 12.68 -0.58 10.98
CA ASN A 180 12.59 -1.79 10.20
C ASN A 180 13.72 -2.68 10.64
N CYS A 181 13.38 -3.89 11.03
CA CYS A 181 14.31 -4.96 11.17
C CYS A 181 13.70 -6.19 10.51
N PHE A 182 14.33 -6.69 9.45
CA PHE A 182 13.77 -7.80 8.68
C PHE A 182 14.86 -8.75 8.19
N GLU A 183 14.50 -10.03 8.09
CA GLU A 183 15.35 -11.06 7.50
C GLU A 183 15.08 -11.23 5.99
N GLU A 184 16.14 -11.40 5.20
CA GLU A 184 16.09 -11.70 3.77
C GLU A 184 16.93 -12.94 3.45
N ASN A 185 16.36 -13.86 2.66
CA ASN A 185 17.08 -15.01 2.14
C ASN A 185 17.71 -14.69 0.78
N HIS A 186 18.99 -14.34 0.76
CA HIS A 186 19.76 -14.10 -0.45
C HIS A 186 20.18 -15.43 -1.11
N GLN A 187 19.75 -15.67 -2.36
CA GLN A 187 20.35 -16.72 -3.19
C GLN A 187 21.68 -16.26 -3.77
N THR A 188 22.74 -16.97 -3.40
CA THR A 188 24.10 -16.83 -3.93
C THR A 188 24.20 -17.34 -5.38
N PRO A 189 25.23 -16.94 -6.16
CA PRO A 189 25.47 -17.46 -7.52
C PRO A 189 25.69 -18.98 -7.61
N PHE A 190 25.93 -19.65 -6.48
CA PHE A 190 26.18 -21.09 -6.38
C PHE A 190 24.96 -21.88 -5.85
N ASP A 191 23.77 -21.31 -5.91
CA ASP A 191 22.49 -21.92 -5.50
C ASP A 191 22.42 -22.31 -4.00
N THR A 192 23.18 -21.59 -3.15
CA THR A 192 23.03 -21.64 -1.69
C THR A 192 22.31 -20.39 -1.17
N THR A 193 21.56 -20.54 -0.07
CA THR A 193 20.84 -19.44 0.58
C THR A 193 21.63 -18.90 1.78
N GLN A 194 21.74 -17.57 1.88
CA GLN A 194 22.28 -16.87 3.05
C GLN A 194 21.19 -15.97 3.65
N ASN A 195 20.91 -16.11 4.94
CA ASN A 195 19.95 -15.27 5.63
C ASN A 195 20.64 -14.02 6.22
N PHE A 196 20.22 -12.85 5.76
CA PHE A 196 20.67 -11.53 6.21
C PHE A 196 19.60 -10.87 7.05
N ILE A 197 19.98 -10.00 7.98
CA ILE A 197 19.10 -9.11 8.75
C ILE A 197 19.49 -7.64 8.48
N PHE A 198 18.49 -6.81 8.19
CA PHE A 198 18.62 -5.40 7.76
C PHE A 198 17.98 -4.42 8.74
N PHE A 199 18.51 -3.18 8.86
CA PHE A 199 18.04 -2.15 9.84
C PHE A 199 17.82 -0.73 9.23
N SER A 200 16.72 -0.02 9.59
CA SER A 200 16.40 1.42 9.27
C SER A 200 15.38 2.04 10.28
N ASN A 201 14.80 3.29 10.15
CA ASN A 201 14.30 4.26 11.23
C ASN A 201 12.78 4.82 11.19
N ASP A 202 11.88 4.66 12.22
CA ASP A 202 10.34 4.65 12.26
C ASP A 202 9.50 5.86 11.72
N ARG A 203 8.33 5.61 11.09
CA ARG A 203 7.29 6.62 10.74
C ARG A 203 6.63 7.29 11.95
N LYS A 204 6.51 6.65 13.12
CA LYS A 204 6.13 7.38 14.35
C LYS A 204 7.11 8.53 14.62
N LEU A 205 8.41 8.34 14.35
CA LEU A 205 9.45 9.37 14.53
C LEU A 205 9.40 10.48 13.47
N VAL A 206 8.73 10.28 12.32
CA VAL A 206 8.41 11.39 11.40
C VAL A 206 7.35 12.33 12.00
N LEU A 207 6.47 11.79 12.84
CA LEU A 207 5.42 12.54 13.53
C LEU A 207 5.84 13.02 14.92
N SER A 208 6.72 12.31 15.63
CA SER A 208 7.16 12.67 16.99
C SER A 208 7.65 14.11 17.12
N PRO A 209 8.52 14.66 16.24
CA PRO A 209 8.94 16.06 16.35
C PRO A 209 7.77 17.06 16.31
N LEU A 210 6.72 16.79 15.52
CA LEU A 210 5.51 17.62 15.52
C LEU A 210 4.70 17.41 16.80
N VAL A 211 4.55 16.16 17.26
CA VAL A 211 3.86 15.85 18.52
C VAL A 211 4.57 16.52 19.70
N ASP A 212 5.88 16.41 19.81
CA ASP A 212 6.70 17.00 20.87
C ASP A 212 6.66 18.53 20.84
N TYR A 213 6.73 19.13 19.65
CA TYR A 213 6.56 20.58 19.46
C TYR A 213 5.18 21.05 19.94
N LEU A 214 4.11 20.33 19.55
CA LEU A 214 2.74 20.64 19.98
C LEU A 214 2.58 20.45 21.49
N GLN A 215 3.02 19.32 22.04
CA GLN A 215 2.91 19.00 23.46
C GLN A 215 3.72 19.96 24.32
N ASN A 216 4.92 20.36 23.90
CA ASN A 216 5.69 21.39 24.60
C ASN A 216 4.90 22.69 24.69
N LYS A 217 4.35 23.19 23.58
CA LYS A 217 3.53 24.43 23.58
C LYS A 217 2.21 24.31 24.34
N ILE A 218 1.58 23.12 24.35
CA ILE A 218 0.41 22.84 25.19
C ILE A 218 0.81 22.94 26.68
N ASN A 219 1.91 22.30 27.07
CA ASN A 219 2.41 22.27 28.44
C ASN A 219 2.90 23.64 28.94
N THR A 220 3.51 24.46 28.07
CA THR A 220 3.91 25.85 28.38
C THR A 220 2.78 26.87 28.18
N ASN A 221 1.62 26.44 27.68
CA ASN A 221 0.45 27.28 27.35
C ASN A 221 0.80 28.43 26.37
N GLU A 222 1.66 28.14 25.40
CA GLU A 222 2.04 29.04 24.30
C GLU A 222 0.99 29.06 23.17
N GLU A 223 1.09 30.06 22.28
CA GLU A 223 0.37 30.03 21.01
C GLU A 223 0.99 29.03 20.03
N ILE A 224 0.14 28.20 19.43
CA ILE A 224 0.52 27.16 18.48
C ILE A 224 0.14 27.64 17.08
N ARG A 225 1.12 28.18 16.35
CA ARG A 225 0.93 28.59 14.95
C ARG A 225 1.45 27.51 14.01
N LEU A 226 0.62 27.06 13.08
CA LEU A 226 0.92 25.96 12.14
C LEU A 226 0.72 26.44 10.71
N ASN A 227 1.77 26.45 9.89
CA ASN A 227 1.68 26.82 8.47
C ASN A 227 1.83 25.56 7.61
N PHE A 228 0.73 25.14 6.97
CA PHE A 228 0.72 23.99 6.08
C PHE A 228 1.20 24.40 4.69
N ILE A 229 2.37 23.93 4.28
CA ILE A 229 3.03 24.32 3.04
C ILE A 229 2.90 23.20 2.00
N CYS A 230 2.66 23.60 0.77
CA CYS A 230 2.44 22.73 -0.37
C CYS A 230 3.12 23.31 -1.62
N THR A 231 3.21 22.58 -2.73
CA THR A 231 3.70 23.14 -4.01
C THR A 231 2.72 24.21 -4.50
N HIS A 232 1.44 23.82 -4.59
CA HIS A 232 0.34 24.68 -4.97
C HIS A 232 -0.60 24.85 -3.79
N ASN A 233 -0.88 26.08 -3.37
CA ASN A 233 -1.89 26.37 -2.35
C ASN A 233 -3.29 26.31 -2.95
N SER A 234 -3.74 25.10 -3.30
CA SER A 234 -5.00 24.86 -4.02
C SER A 234 -5.86 23.71 -3.45
N ARG A 235 -5.25 22.69 -2.85
CA ARG A 235 -5.97 21.51 -2.29
C ARG A 235 -5.44 21.13 -0.91
N ARG A 236 -4.25 20.51 -0.86
CA ARG A 236 -3.68 19.85 0.31
C ARG A 236 -3.52 20.81 1.49
N SER A 237 -2.78 21.91 1.33
CA SER A 237 -2.55 22.86 2.44
C SER A 237 -3.82 23.57 2.94
N HIS A 238 -4.82 23.85 2.08
CA HIS A 238 -6.12 24.37 2.52
C HIS A 238 -6.89 23.34 3.35
N LEU A 239 -6.97 22.08 2.89
CA LEU A 239 -7.62 21.01 3.64
C LEU A 239 -6.92 20.78 4.99
N SER A 240 -5.59 20.71 5.01
CA SER A 240 -4.82 20.55 6.25
C SER A 240 -5.04 21.70 7.24
N GLN A 241 -5.03 22.96 6.76
CA GLN A 241 -5.32 24.14 7.57
C GLN A 241 -6.70 24.03 8.26
N ILE A 242 -7.73 23.75 7.46
CA ILE A 242 -9.12 23.73 7.92
C ILE A 242 -9.34 22.59 8.92
N TRP A 243 -8.87 21.39 8.57
CA TRP A 243 -9.04 20.21 9.40
C TRP A 243 -8.21 20.25 10.69
N ALA A 244 -6.97 20.76 10.67
CA ALA A 244 -6.17 20.90 11.89
C ALA A 244 -6.79 21.90 12.88
N GLN A 245 -7.31 23.03 12.38
CA GLN A 245 -8.01 24.01 13.21
C GLN A 245 -9.29 23.44 13.85
N THR A 246 -10.08 22.72 13.04
CA THR A 246 -11.34 22.10 13.48
C THR A 246 -11.09 20.97 14.47
N MET A 247 -10.06 20.14 14.25
CA MET A 247 -9.66 19.09 15.19
C MET A 247 -9.12 19.67 16.49
N ALA A 248 -8.31 20.74 16.45
CA ALA A 248 -7.83 21.41 17.66
C ALA A 248 -9.01 21.88 18.53
N PHE A 249 -10.02 22.52 17.93
CA PHE A 249 -11.25 22.89 18.62
C PHE A 249 -12.01 21.68 19.18
N HIS A 250 -12.22 20.64 18.37
CA HIS A 250 -12.94 19.43 18.77
C HIS A 250 -12.28 18.69 19.95
N PHE A 251 -10.95 18.57 19.94
CA PHE A 251 -10.17 17.95 21.03
C PHE A 251 -9.86 18.91 22.19
N GLY A 252 -10.38 20.15 22.18
CA GLY A 252 -10.21 21.12 23.25
C GLY A 252 -8.80 21.73 23.37
N ILE A 253 -7.96 21.59 22.34
CA ILE A 253 -6.62 22.17 22.28
C ILE A 253 -6.74 23.67 21.99
N LYS A 254 -6.38 24.49 22.97
CA LYS A 254 -6.50 25.96 22.92
C LYS A 254 -5.33 26.59 22.18
N ASN A 255 -5.51 27.85 21.78
CA ASN A 255 -4.47 28.71 21.19
C ASN A 255 -3.80 28.17 19.90
N VAL A 256 -4.49 27.28 19.17
CA VAL A 256 -4.05 26.79 17.85
C VAL A 256 -4.53 27.74 16.75
N PHE A 257 -3.62 28.13 15.85
CA PHE A 257 -3.88 28.98 14.70
C PHE A 257 -3.25 28.37 13.44
N CYS A 258 -4.09 27.92 12.53
CA CYS A 258 -3.67 27.24 11.30
C CYS A 258 -3.68 28.17 10.09
N TYR A 259 -2.61 28.08 9.29
CA TYR A 259 -2.34 28.83 8.07
C TYR A 259 -2.06 27.89 6.91
N SER A 260 -2.12 28.40 5.68
CA SER A 260 -1.74 27.63 4.49
C SER A 260 -0.92 28.46 3.52
N GLY A 261 0.00 27.78 2.86
CA GLY A 261 0.89 28.36 1.86
C GLY A 261 1.20 27.42 0.70
N GLY A 262 1.73 28.01 -0.35
CA GLY A 262 2.25 27.36 -1.54
C GLY A 262 3.69 27.80 -1.80
N THR A 263 4.49 27.02 -2.53
CA THR A 263 5.64 27.59 -3.24
C THR A 263 5.15 28.52 -4.34
N GLU A 264 3.96 28.22 -4.91
CA GLU A 264 3.23 29.05 -5.87
C GLU A 264 1.78 29.28 -5.45
N ALA A 265 1.23 30.45 -5.79
CA ALA A 265 -0.18 30.77 -5.64
C ALA A 265 -0.96 30.32 -6.89
N THR A 266 -1.99 29.50 -6.68
CA THR A 266 -2.90 28.96 -7.69
C THR A 266 -4.27 28.79 -7.06
N ALA A 267 -5.32 29.37 -7.65
CA ALA A 267 -6.67 29.43 -7.06
C ALA A 267 -7.11 28.15 -6.31
N MET A 268 -7.74 28.34 -5.15
CA MET A 268 -8.30 27.25 -4.34
C MET A 268 -9.21 26.39 -5.22
N PHE A 269 -8.94 25.08 -5.27
CA PHE A 269 -9.65 24.18 -6.16
C PHE A 269 -11.12 24.09 -5.71
N PRO A 270 -12.11 24.43 -6.57
CA PRO A 270 -13.50 24.60 -6.13
C PRO A 270 -14.10 23.40 -5.40
N LYS A 271 -13.64 22.19 -5.73
CA LYS A 271 -14.08 20.94 -5.10
C LYS A 271 -13.77 20.89 -3.60
N VAL A 272 -12.74 21.58 -3.12
CA VAL A 272 -12.42 21.67 -1.67
C VAL A 272 -13.58 22.31 -0.92
N GLY A 273 -14.11 23.42 -1.45
CA GLY A 273 -15.27 24.09 -0.84
C GLY A 273 -16.53 23.22 -0.90
N GLU A 274 -16.80 22.60 -2.04
CA GLU A 274 -17.94 21.68 -2.18
C GLU A 274 -17.85 20.49 -1.20
N THR A 275 -16.67 19.88 -1.04
CA THR A 275 -16.44 18.78 -0.10
C THR A 275 -16.69 19.20 1.35
N LEU A 276 -16.22 20.38 1.75
CA LEU A 276 -16.41 20.90 3.11
C LEU A 276 -17.87 21.25 3.40
N VAL A 277 -18.59 21.86 2.44
CA VAL A 277 -20.04 22.11 2.57
C VAL A 277 -20.82 20.81 2.76
N ASN A 278 -20.46 19.76 2.01
CA ASN A 278 -21.04 18.43 2.18
C ASN A 278 -20.68 17.75 3.53
N GLN A 279 -19.70 18.28 4.27
CA GLN A 279 -19.27 17.83 5.60
C GLN A 279 -19.83 18.72 6.72
N GLY A 280 -20.69 19.71 6.41
CA GLY A 280 -21.35 20.58 7.39
C GLY A 280 -20.64 21.90 7.66
N PHE A 281 -19.55 22.23 6.96
CA PHE A 281 -18.90 23.54 7.07
C PHE A 281 -19.69 24.61 6.30
N GLU A 282 -19.85 25.80 6.86
CA GLU A 282 -20.41 26.93 6.12
C GLU A 282 -19.30 27.62 5.32
N ILE A 283 -19.54 27.91 4.04
CA ILE A 283 -18.56 28.62 3.20
C ILE A 283 -19.17 29.87 2.58
N GLN A 284 -18.57 31.01 2.91
CA GLN A 284 -18.89 32.31 2.33
C GLN A 284 -17.74 32.74 1.40
N LYS A 285 -18.06 32.99 0.13
CA LYS A 285 -17.10 33.60 -0.83
C LYS A 285 -17.04 35.11 -0.59
N LEU A 286 -15.89 35.62 -0.19
CA LEU A 286 -15.64 37.02 0.17
C LEU A 286 -15.13 37.88 -1.01
N SER A 287 -14.42 37.28 -1.98
CA SER A 287 -13.95 37.96 -3.20
C SER A 287 -14.34 37.20 -4.46
N GLN A 288 -14.66 37.91 -5.55
CA GLN A 288 -15.00 37.34 -6.86
C GLN A 288 -13.84 37.31 -7.87
N GLU A 289 -12.63 37.67 -7.45
CA GLU A 289 -11.43 37.67 -8.30
C GLU A 289 -10.97 36.26 -8.72
N GLU A 290 -9.97 36.19 -9.61
CA GLU A 290 -9.36 34.94 -10.10
C GLU A 290 -8.73 34.10 -8.98
N ASN A 291 -8.30 34.74 -7.89
CA ASN A 291 -7.90 34.10 -6.64
C ASN A 291 -8.96 34.38 -5.55
N PRO A 292 -10.10 33.67 -5.57
CA PRO A 292 -11.21 33.97 -4.68
C PRO A 292 -10.87 33.69 -3.22
N VAL A 293 -11.27 34.62 -2.35
CA VAL A 293 -11.17 34.49 -0.89
C VAL A 293 -12.44 33.86 -0.35
N TYR A 294 -12.29 32.88 0.54
CA TYR A 294 -13.36 32.18 1.23
C TYR A 294 -13.21 32.31 2.74
N ALA A 295 -14.34 32.47 3.44
CA ALA A 295 -14.45 32.24 4.88
C ALA A 295 -15.09 30.87 5.08
N VAL A 296 -14.41 29.99 5.82
CA VAL A 296 -14.87 28.62 6.13
C VAL A 296 -15.18 28.54 7.62
N LYS A 297 -16.45 28.42 7.98
CA LYS A 297 -16.92 28.34 9.37
C LYS A 297 -17.15 26.87 9.76
N PHE A 298 -16.72 26.50 10.96
CA PHE A 298 -16.76 25.12 11.48
C PHE A 298 -17.56 24.97 12.79
N ASP A 299 -17.95 26.09 13.41
CA ASP A 299 -18.80 26.18 14.61
C ASP A 299 -19.53 27.53 14.59
N ASP A 300 -20.75 27.59 15.11
CA ASP A 300 -21.60 28.78 15.08
C ASP A 300 -20.99 30.02 15.74
N ASN A 301 -20.15 29.81 16.77
CA ASN A 301 -19.62 30.85 17.65
C ASN A 301 -18.12 31.10 17.43
N GLN A 302 -17.45 30.33 16.57
CA GLN A 302 -16.04 30.52 16.24
C GLN A 302 -15.84 31.43 15.02
N HIS A 303 -14.69 32.10 14.97
CA HIS A 303 -14.29 32.87 13.79
C HIS A 303 -14.02 31.94 12.60
N PRO A 304 -14.41 32.33 11.37
CA PRO A 304 -14.19 31.52 10.18
C PRO A 304 -12.71 31.51 9.78
N ILE A 305 -12.28 30.38 9.22
CA ILE A 305 -10.94 30.19 8.67
C ILE A 305 -10.89 30.84 7.29
N ILE A 306 -10.02 31.84 7.13
CA ILE A 306 -9.87 32.56 5.86
C ILE A 306 -8.95 31.78 4.92
N CYS A 307 -9.51 31.35 3.79
CA CYS A 307 -8.91 30.47 2.81
C CYS A 307 -8.84 31.17 1.44
N PHE A 308 -7.64 31.39 0.95
CA PHE A 308 -7.35 31.89 -0.40
C PHE A 308 -5.96 31.39 -0.79
N SER A 309 -5.64 31.39 -2.08
CA SER A 309 -4.33 30.94 -2.52
C SER A 309 -3.25 31.98 -2.27
N LYS A 310 -2.13 31.59 -1.69
CA LYS A 310 -0.99 32.47 -1.42
C LYS A 310 0.31 31.69 -1.31
N THR A 311 1.42 32.39 -1.46
CA THR A 311 2.74 31.80 -1.16
C THR A 311 2.92 31.65 0.35
N TYR A 312 3.81 30.77 0.80
CA TYR A 312 4.03 30.56 2.24
C TYR A 312 4.60 31.80 2.96
N PHE A 313 5.21 32.74 2.21
CA PHE A 313 5.82 33.98 2.70
C PHE A 313 4.91 35.23 2.61
N ASP A 314 3.67 35.07 2.15
CA ASP A 314 2.63 36.11 2.06
C ASP A 314 2.39 36.85 3.40
N ASP A 315 1.91 38.08 3.38
CA ASP A 315 1.68 38.91 4.57
C ASP A 315 0.53 38.43 5.46
N PHE A 316 -0.36 37.59 4.94
CA PHE A 316 -1.39 36.91 5.73
C PHE A 316 -0.84 35.78 6.61
N ASN A 317 0.31 35.21 6.25
CA ASN A 317 0.93 34.10 6.96
C ASN A 317 1.86 34.59 8.08
N PRO A 318 2.07 33.80 9.16
CA PRO A 318 2.91 34.21 10.28
C PRO A 318 4.35 34.47 9.82
N LYS A 319 4.92 35.61 10.22
CA LYS A 319 6.31 36.00 9.91
C LYS A 319 7.34 35.38 10.86
N SER A 320 6.91 34.93 12.03
CA SER A 320 7.74 34.25 13.02
C SER A 320 6.90 33.38 13.97
N ASN A 321 7.58 32.52 14.72
CA ASN A 321 7.02 31.71 15.80
C ASN A 321 5.90 30.77 15.33
N PHE A 322 6.22 29.92 14.34
CA PHE A 322 5.30 28.93 13.78
C PHE A 322 6.01 27.62 13.40
N GLY A 323 5.26 26.52 13.38
CA GLY A 323 5.69 25.25 12.82
C GLY A 323 5.36 25.19 11.34
N ALA A 324 6.34 24.89 10.49
CA ALA A 324 6.14 24.71 9.05
C ALA A 324 5.91 23.22 8.72
N ILE A 325 4.71 22.86 8.27
CA ILE A 325 4.36 21.46 7.94
C ILE A 325 4.37 21.27 6.43
N MET A 326 5.29 20.45 5.93
CA MET A 326 5.34 20.13 4.50
C MET A 326 4.34 19.03 4.20
N THR A 327 3.38 19.31 3.30
CA THR A 327 2.21 18.43 3.02
C THR A 327 2.36 17.55 1.77
N CYS A 328 3.51 17.61 1.09
CA CYS A 328 3.84 16.77 -0.06
C CYS A 328 5.34 16.88 -0.41
N ASN A 329 5.92 15.85 -1.04
CA ASN A 329 7.35 15.75 -1.32
C ASN A 329 7.88 16.93 -2.17
N ASN A 330 7.17 17.30 -3.24
CA ASN A 330 7.55 18.43 -4.10
C ASN A 330 7.62 19.79 -3.36
N ALA A 331 6.90 19.95 -2.24
CA ALA A 331 6.99 21.16 -1.42
C ALA A 331 8.20 21.10 -0.49
N ASP A 332 8.51 19.91 0.02
CA ASP A 332 9.68 19.64 0.86
C ASP A 332 10.98 19.93 0.09
N GLU A 333 11.10 19.40 -1.12
CA GLU A 333 12.23 19.60 -2.04
C GLU A 333 12.31 21.06 -2.54
N GLY A 334 11.18 21.68 -2.88
CA GLY A 334 11.12 23.06 -3.37
C GLY A 334 11.30 24.15 -2.30
N CYS A 335 11.37 23.79 -1.02
CA CYS A 335 11.47 24.75 0.09
C CYS A 335 12.31 24.18 1.26
N PRO A 336 13.66 24.13 1.13
CA PRO A 336 14.53 23.57 2.16
C PRO A 336 14.61 24.44 3.43
N MET A 337 14.40 25.75 3.33
CA MET A 337 14.41 26.68 4.47
C MET A 337 13.18 27.57 4.47
N VAL A 338 12.40 27.52 5.57
CA VAL A 338 11.20 28.33 5.79
C VAL A 338 11.53 29.42 6.81
N PHE A 339 11.86 30.62 6.33
CA PHE A 339 12.21 31.74 7.20
C PHE A 339 11.08 32.09 8.17
N GLY A 340 11.42 32.26 9.46
CA GLY A 340 10.49 32.55 10.54
C GLY A 340 9.89 31.30 11.23
N ALA A 341 10.06 30.10 10.68
CA ALA A 341 9.60 28.89 11.35
C ALA A 341 10.50 28.53 12.55
N GLU A 342 9.89 28.14 13.68
CA GLU A 342 10.59 27.57 14.85
C GLU A 342 11.06 26.14 14.56
N ALA A 343 10.27 25.39 13.80
CA ALA A 343 10.54 24.01 13.43
C ALA A 343 9.89 23.70 12.06
N ARG A 344 10.48 22.75 11.33
CA ARG A 344 10.04 22.31 10.01
C ARG A 344 9.78 20.81 10.04
N PHE A 345 8.57 20.41 9.69
CA PHE A 345 8.08 19.04 9.79
C PHE A 345 7.83 18.45 8.40
N PRO A 346 8.74 17.60 7.87
CA PRO A 346 8.63 17.01 6.55
C PRO A 346 7.65 15.83 6.55
N ILE A 347 6.34 16.10 6.70
CA ILE A 347 5.29 15.07 6.71
C ILE A 347 4.98 14.64 5.26
N LYS A 348 5.95 13.93 4.68
CA LYS A 348 5.95 13.45 3.30
C LYS A 348 4.73 12.58 2.98
N TYR A 349 4.14 12.87 1.83
CA TYR A 349 2.98 12.18 1.28
C TYR A 349 3.00 12.28 -0.25
N ASP A 350 2.96 11.12 -0.89
CA ASP A 350 2.83 10.97 -2.34
C ASP A 350 1.39 11.20 -2.78
N ASP A 351 1.11 12.33 -3.41
CA ASP A 351 -0.24 12.67 -3.83
C ASP A 351 -0.70 11.81 -5.03
N PRO A 352 -1.78 11.02 -4.91
CA PRO A 352 -2.33 10.24 -6.01
C PRO A 352 -2.84 11.12 -7.17
N LYS A 353 -2.95 12.45 -7.00
CA LYS A 353 -3.16 13.42 -8.08
C LYS A 353 -2.18 13.27 -9.24
N ALA A 354 -0.97 12.74 -9.03
CA ALA A 354 -0.03 12.42 -10.11
C ALA A 354 -0.62 11.48 -11.18
N PHE A 355 -1.69 10.76 -10.83
CA PHE A 355 -2.41 9.82 -11.68
C PHE A 355 -3.79 10.35 -12.15
N ASP A 356 -4.14 11.61 -11.86
CA ASP A 356 -5.39 12.27 -12.33
C ASP A 356 -5.53 12.09 -13.86
N GLY A 357 -6.62 11.45 -14.30
CA GLY A 357 -6.91 11.22 -15.72
C GLY A 357 -6.15 10.06 -16.38
N THR A 358 -5.36 9.30 -15.63
CA THR A 358 -4.73 8.06 -16.10
C THR A 358 -5.60 6.83 -15.81
N ASP A 359 -5.34 5.71 -16.50
CA ASP A 359 -6.03 4.44 -16.23
C ASP A 359 -5.77 3.89 -14.81
N LEU A 360 -4.65 4.30 -14.18
CA LEU A 360 -4.24 3.92 -12.82
C LEU A 360 -4.83 4.82 -11.72
N MET A 361 -5.60 5.85 -12.07
CA MET A 361 -6.15 6.83 -11.12
C MET A 361 -6.89 6.16 -9.95
N ASN A 362 -7.82 5.24 -10.25
CA ASN A 362 -8.64 4.59 -9.22
C ASN A 362 -7.81 3.68 -8.29
N GLU A 363 -6.77 3.03 -8.83
CA GLU A 363 -5.84 2.20 -8.07
C GLU A 363 -5.05 3.04 -7.07
N LYS A 364 -4.41 4.13 -7.53
CA LYS A 364 -3.57 4.96 -6.66
C LYS A 364 -4.36 5.74 -5.61
N TYR A 365 -5.60 6.11 -5.91
CA TYR A 365 -6.53 6.60 -4.89
C TYR A 365 -6.91 5.49 -3.90
N GLY A 366 -7.10 4.24 -4.35
CA GLY A 366 -7.34 3.07 -3.50
C GLY A 366 -6.17 2.76 -2.53
N GLU A 367 -4.94 2.64 -3.05
CA GLU A 367 -3.73 2.41 -2.25
C GLU A 367 -3.56 3.45 -1.13
N ARG A 368 -3.77 4.73 -1.47
CA ARG A 368 -3.68 5.83 -0.50
C ARG A 368 -4.82 5.80 0.51
N THR A 369 -6.01 5.37 0.11
CA THR A 369 -7.17 5.18 0.99
C THR A 369 -6.92 4.05 2.01
N ILE A 370 -6.29 2.95 1.59
CA ILE A 370 -5.85 1.85 2.46
C ILE A 370 -4.83 2.35 3.48
N LEU A 371 -3.79 3.06 3.02
CA LEU A 371 -2.74 3.62 3.89
C LEU A 371 -3.30 4.62 4.91
N ILE A 372 -4.28 5.43 4.51
CA ILE A 372 -5.01 6.33 5.42
C ILE A 372 -5.84 5.52 6.44
N GLY A 373 -6.57 4.49 6.00
CA GLY A 373 -7.36 3.62 6.89
C GLY A 373 -6.50 2.91 7.94
N VAL A 374 -5.42 2.23 7.51
CA VAL A 374 -4.45 1.60 8.41
C VAL A 374 -3.82 2.64 9.35
N GLY A 375 -3.45 3.81 8.83
CA GLY A 375 -2.91 4.91 9.61
C GLY A 375 -3.88 5.41 10.69
N ILE A 376 -5.16 5.60 10.39
CA ILE A 376 -6.17 6.00 11.38
C ILE A 376 -6.30 4.92 12.47
N GLY A 377 -6.39 3.65 12.09
CA GLY A 377 -6.48 2.55 13.06
C GLY A 377 -5.24 2.41 13.96
N TYR A 378 -4.04 2.60 13.38
CA TYR A 378 -2.77 2.40 14.08
C TYR A 378 -2.33 3.62 14.92
N PHE A 379 -2.56 4.86 14.44
CA PHE A 379 -2.18 6.09 15.14
C PHE A 379 -3.29 6.64 16.04
N ILE A 380 -4.55 6.24 15.82
CA ILE A 380 -5.71 6.67 16.62
C ILE A 380 -6.55 5.43 17.01
N PRO A 381 -6.11 4.60 17.98
CA PRO A 381 -6.82 3.37 18.36
C PRO A 381 -8.29 3.59 18.72
N ASN A 382 -8.61 4.69 19.42
CA ASN A 382 -9.98 5.10 19.77
C ASN A 382 -10.90 5.33 18.54
N SER A 383 -10.36 5.43 17.32
CA SER A 383 -11.16 5.46 16.09
C SER A 383 -11.99 4.20 15.92
N ALA A 384 -11.46 3.04 16.33
CA ALA A 384 -12.17 1.77 16.29
C ALA A 384 -13.39 1.80 17.22
N ASP A 385 -13.24 2.30 18.45
CA ASP A 385 -14.35 2.44 19.42
C ASP A 385 -15.42 3.43 18.92
N PHE A 386 -15.01 4.57 18.36
CA PHE A 386 -15.93 5.53 17.76
C PHE A 386 -16.73 4.90 16.60
N ILE A 387 -16.07 4.21 15.68
CA ILE A 387 -16.73 3.49 14.58
C ILE A 387 -17.67 2.39 15.13
N ASN A 388 -17.22 1.65 16.15
CA ASN A 388 -17.99 0.58 16.78
C ASN A 388 -19.21 1.09 17.55
N SER A 389 -19.23 2.35 17.99
CA SER A 389 -20.42 2.97 18.63
C SER A 389 -21.65 3.03 17.71
N PHE A 390 -21.46 2.97 16.39
CA PHE A 390 -22.54 2.88 15.39
C PHE A 390 -22.93 1.42 15.04
N SER A 391 -22.53 0.44 15.85
CA SER A 391 -22.89 -0.97 15.65
C SER A 391 -24.20 -1.33 16.35
N SER A 392 -24.97 -2.20 15.74
CA SER A 392 -26.17 -2.82 16.32
C SER A 392 -26.04 -4.33 16.25
N GLY A 393 -25.91 -4.97 17.42
CA GLY A 393 -25.48 -6.36 17.51
C GLY A 393 -24.09 -6.56 16.89
N THR A 394 -23.94 -7.54 16.01
CA THR A 394 -22.69 -7.83 15.28
C THR A 394 -22.44 -6.93 14.06
N THR A 395 -23.42 -6.09 13.68
CA THR A 395 -23.40 -5.33 12.42
C THR A 395 -23.05 -3.86 12.65
N ASN A 396 -21.94 -3.40 12.08
CA ASN A 396 -21.60 -1.98 12.01
C ASN A 396 -22.47 -1.29 10.94
N ILE A 397 -23.35 -0.36 11.34
CA ILE A 397 -24.35 0.22 10.42
C ILE A 397 -23.70 1.04 9.28
N PRO A 398 -22.71 1.93 9.53
CA PRO A 398 -22.03 2.65 8.45
C PRO A 398 -21.39 1.71 7.42
N LEU A 399 -20.65 0.69 7.89
CA LEU A 399 -20.02 -0.30 7.02
C LEU A 399 -21.06 -1.09 6.20
N ALA A 400 -22.17 -1.47 6.83
CA ALA A 400 -23.27 -2.17 6.16
C ALA A 400 -23.92 -1.33 5.05
N ILE A 401 -24.11 -0.03 5.28
CA ILE A 401 -24.58 0.92 4.25
C ILE A 401 -23.57 1.02 3.11
N GLY A 402 -22.26 1.09 3.40
CA GLY A 402 -21.20 1.07 2.39
C GLY A 402 -21.25 -0.17 1.51
N LEU A 403 -21.38 -1.36 2.12
CA LEU A 403 -21.49 -2.66 1.42
C LEU A 403 -22.75 -2.77 0.55
N ILE A 404 -23.88 -2.21 0.97
CA ILE A 404 -25.12 -2.15 0.18
C ILE A 404 -24.98 -1.16 -0.99
N LEU A 405 -24.46 0.05 -0.72
CA LEU A 405 -24.33 1.11 -1.71
C LEU A 405 -23.28 0.80 -2.78
N MET A 406 -22.22 0.07 -2.45
CA MET A 406 -21.21 -0.30 -3.45
C MET A 406 -21.75 -1.28 -4.49
N MET A 407 -22.59 -2.24 -4.07
CA MET A 407 -23.20 -3.26 -4.92
C MET A 407 -24.33 -2.74 -5.81
N TYR A 408 -24.98 -1.63 -5.46
CA TYR A 408 -26.14 -1.16 -6.21
C TYR A 408 -25.80 -0.66 -7.64
N PRO A 409 -24.86 0.29 -7.86
CA PRO A 409 -24.59 0.80 -9.19
C PRO A 409 -24.08 -0.22 -10.23
N PRO A 410 -23.21 -1.20 -9.93
CA PRO A 410 -22.77 -2.20 -10.91
C PRO A 410 -23.96 -3.03 -11.39
N LEU A 411 -24.87 -3.40 -10.47
CA LEU A 411 -26.09 -4.13 -10.79
C LEU A 411 -27.05 -3.29 -11.65
N THR A 412 -27.16 -1.96 -11.44
CA THR A 412 -28.00 -1.09 -12.30
C THR A 412 -27.50 -1.00 -13.74
N LYS A 413 -26.18 -1.09 -13.96
CA LYS A 413 -25.56 -1.03 -15.30
C LYS A 413 -25.95 -2.24 -16.16
N ILE A 414 -26.13 -3.41 -15.55
CA ILE A 414 -26.48 -4.67 -16.22
C ILE A 414 -27.77 -4.53 -17.02
N ASP A 415 -27.73 -4.94 -18.29
CA ASP A 415 -28.89 -4.94 -19.16
C ASP A 415 -29.52 -6.33 -19.23
N PHE A 416 -30.33 -6.66 -18.24
CA PHE A 416 -31.00 -7.98 -18.13
C PHE A 416 -31.79 -8.37 -19.39
N SER A 417 -32.27 -7.40 -20.18
CA SER A 417 -32.90 -7.63 -21.49
C SER A 417 -31.99 -8.29 -22.53
N LYS A 418 -30.65 -8.20 -22.35
CA LYS A 418 -29.63 -8.78 -23.23
C LYS A 418 -29.07 -10.10 -22.70
N VAL A 419 -29.36 -10.49 -21.46
CA VAL A 419 -28.93 -11.79 -20.89
C VAL A 419 -29.38 -12.98 -21.74
N PRO A 420 -30.63 -13.04 -22.27
CA PRO A 420 -31.05 -14.12 -23.17
C PRO A 420 -30.18 -14.26 -24.43
N LYS A 421 -29.61 -13.16 -24.94
CA LYS A 421 -28.72 -13.18 -26.12
C LYS A 421 -27.36 -13.81 -25.86
N MET A 422 -26.98 -14.01 -24.59
CA MET A 422 -25.70 -14.66 -24.28
C MET A 422 -25.74 -16.15 -24.58
N PHE A 423 -26.93 -16.77 -24.52
CA PHE A 423 -27.14 -18.18 -24.87
C PHE A 423 -26.98 -18.47 -26.37
N GLU A 424 -26.72 -17.46 -27.21
CA GLU A 424 -26.31 -17.63 -28.61
C GLU A 424 -24.95 -18.38 -28.75
N ASN A 425 -24.09 -18.34 -27.72
CA ASN A 425 -22.79 -19.03 -27.70
C ASN A 425 -22.67 -20.03 -26.53
N PRO A 426 -23.45 -21.13 -26.53
CA PRO A 426 -23.59 -22.01 -25.36
C PRO A 426 -22.28 -22.69 -24.95
N ARG A 427 -21.40 -23.04 -25.90
CA ARG A 427 -20.12 -23.71 -25.60
C ARG A 427 -19.20 -22.87 -24.69
N LEU A 428 -19.12 -21.56 -24.95
CA LEU A 428 -18.31 -20.64 -24.15
C LEU A 428 -18.92 -20.39 -22.78
N LEU A 429 -20.25 -20.21 -22.73
CA LEU A 429 -20.97 -20.05 -21.47
C LEU A 429 -20.85 -21.29 -20.58
N THR A 430 -21.10 -22.50 -21.10
CA THR A 430 -21.02 -23.74 -20.31
C THR A 430 -19.61 -23.96 -19.77
N ALA A 431 -18.57 -23.67 -20.56
CA ALA A 431 -17.18 -23.73 -20.08
C ALA A 431 -16.93 -22.70 -18.95
N SER A 432 -17.41 -21.46 -19.12
CA SER A 432 -17.31 -20.42 -18.09
C SER A 432 -18.01 -20.85 -16.81
N PHE A 433 -19.26 -21.32 -16.87
CA PHE A 433 -20.00 -21.71 -15.68
C PHE A 433 -19.38 -22.92 -14.99
N PHE A 434 -18.95 -23.94 -15.74
CA PHE A 434 -18.27 -25.10 -15.16
C PHE A 434 -16.98 -24.69 -14.42
N ILE A 435 -16.14 -23.85 -15.04
CA ILE A 435 -14.90 -23.41 -14.42
C ILE A 435 -15.18 -22.46 -13.23
N THR A 436 -16.01 -21.44 -13.42
CA THR A 436 -16.28 -20.41 -12.39
C THR A 436 -17.08 -20.95 -11.18
N TRP A 437 -18.01 -21.89 -11.38
CA TRP A 437 -18.90 -22.38 -10.31
C TRP A 437 -18.54 -23.75 -9.74
N ILE A 438 -17.79 -24.59 -10.46
CA ILE A 438 -17.40 -25.91 -9.95
C ILE A 438 -15.89 -25.94 -9.69
N VAL A 439 -15.07 -25.64 -10.70
CA VAL A 439 -13.61 -25.74 -10.56
C VAL A 439 -13.06 -24.68 -9.61
N GLY A 440 -13.50 -23.43 -9.71
CA GLY A 440 -13.04 -22.32 -8.87
C GLY A 440 -13.27 -22.56 -7.38
N PRO A 441 -14.52 -22.73 -6.92
CA PRO A 441 -14.81 -22.98 -5.51
C PRO A 441 -14.08 -24.21 -4.95
N PHE A 442 -13.95 -25.28 -5.75
CA PHE A 442 -13.22 -26.48 -5.35
C PHE A 442 -11.69 -26.24 -5.27
N LEU A 443 -11.12 -25.50 -6.22
CA LEU A 443 -9.70 -25.11 -6.20
C LEU A 443 -9.39 -24.23 -4.99
N MET A 444 -10.23 -23.22 -4.70
CA MET A 444 -10.03 -22.38 -3.52
C MET A 444 -10.16 -23.19 -2.23
N PHE A 445 -11.12 -24.11 -2.16
CA PHE A 445 -11.24 -25.04 -1.02
C PHE A 445 -9.97 -25.90 -0.83
N LEU A 446 -9.41 -26.44 -1.91
CA LEU A 446 -8.15 -27.20 -1.83
C LEU A 446 -6.97 -26.31 -1.40
N LEU A 447 -6.86 -25.09 -1.92
CA LEU A 447 -5.80 -24.16 -1.54
C LEU A 447 -5.93 -23.71 -0.07
N ALA A 448 -7.15 -23.37 0.36
CA ALA A 448 -7.43 -23.01 1.75
C ALA A 448 -7.13 -24.16 2.72
N THR A 449 -7.58 -25.38 2.42
CA THR A 449 -7.34 -26.56 3.29
C THR A 449 -5.89 -27.06 3.26
N PHE A 450 -5.12 -26.74 2.22
CA PHE A 450 -3.69 -27.05 2.12
C PHE A 450 -2.80 -26.00 2.84
N PHE A 451 -3.02 -24.70 2.59
CA PHE A 451 -2.17 -23.63 3.12
C PHE A 451 -2.59 -23.12 4.51
N LEU A 452 -3.86 -23.22 4.88
CA LEU A 452 -4.43 -22.61 6.09
C LEU A 452 -5.05 -23.62 7.05
N LYS A 453 -4.63 -24.90 6.98
CA LYS A 453 -5.17 -25.98 7.84
C LYS A 453 -5.10 -25.65 9.34
N ASP A 454 -4.00 -25.05 9.77
CA ASP A 454 -3.76 -24.67 11.17
C ASP A 454 -4.39 -23.30 11.53
N TYR A 455 -5.00 -22.61 10.56
CA TYR A 455 -5.63 -21.31 10.68
C TYR A 455 -7.10 -21.36 10.23
N PRO A 456 -7.97 -22.04 11.01
CA PRO A 456 -9.30 -22.43 10.54
C PRO A 456 -10.23 -21.23 10.26
N GLU A 457 -10.02 -20.08 10.91
CA GLU A 457 -10.74 -18.84 10.61
C GLU A 457 -10.39 -18.28 9.23
N TYR A 458 -9.10 -18.17 8.92
CA TYR A 458 -8.62 -17.70 7.62
C TYR A 458 -8.99 -18.68 6.50
N MET A 459 -8.86 -20.00 6.75
CA MET A 459 -9.33 -21.04 5.85
C MET A 459 -10.82 -20.87 5.52
N THR A 460 -11.66 -20.65 6.54
CA THR A 460 -13.11 -20.41 6.37
C THR A 460 -13.37 -19.15 5.55
N GLY A 461 -12.68 -18.05 5.85
CA GLY A 461 -12.77 -16.80 5.09
C GLY A 461 -12.40 -17.00 3.61
N LEU A 462 -11.31 -17.72 3.33
CA LEU A 462 -10.87 -18.02 1.96
C LEU A 462 -11.86 -18.90 1.19
N ILE A 463 -12.49 -19.88 1.85
CA ILE A 463 -13.56 -20.69 1.26
C ILE A 463 -14.77 -19.79 0.89
N ILE A 464 -15.17 -18.88 1.77
CA ILE A 464 -16.25 -17.91 1.54
C ILE A 464 -15.93 -16.96 0.36
N ILE A 465 -14.67 -16.55 0.20
CA ILE A 465 -14.18 -15.81 -0.98
C ILE A 465 -14.29 -16.67 -2.24
N GLY A 466 -13.82 -17.92 -2.19
CA GLY A 466 -13.76 -18.84 -3.32
C GLY A 466 -15.12 -19.20 -3.94
N ILE A 467 -16.17 -19.27 -3.12
CA ILE A 467 -17.56 -19.47 -3.57
C ILE A 467 -18.23 -18.20 -4.12
N ALA A 468 -17.52 -17.06 -4.16
CA ALA A 468 -18.01 -15.77 -4.62
C ALA A 468 -17.37 -15.35 -5.96
N PRO A 469 -17.94 -15.71 -7.13
CA PRO A 469 -17.45 -15.22 -8.42
C PRO A 469 -17.53 -13.69 -8.58
N CYS A 470 -16.58 -13.04 -9.27
CA CYS A 470 -16.66 -11.58 -9.46
C CYS A 470 -17.91 -11.13 -10.22
N ILE A 471 -18.48 -9.99 -9.79
CA ILE A 471 -19.64 -9.32 -10.41
C ILE A 471 -19.41 -7.84 -10.76
N ALA A 472 -18.24 -7.27 -10.42
CA ALA A 472 -17.98 -5.84 -10.59
C ALA A 472 -16.59 -5.55 -11.16
N MET A 473 -15.53 -5.79 -10.39
CA MET A 473 -14.17 -5.34 -10.73
C MET A 473 -13.62 -5.96 -12.03
N VAL A 474 -14.11 -7.15 -12.40
CA VAL A 474 -13.85 -7.82 -13.70
C VAL A 474 -14.07 -6.93 -14.93
N ILE A 475 -14.96 -5.93 -14.88
CA ILE A 475 -15.13 -4.97 -15.99
C ILE A 475 -13.83 -4.20 -16.25
N VAL A 476 -13.15 -3.74 -15.19
CA VAL A 476 -11.94 -2.92 -15.28
C VAL A 476 -10.82 -3.72 -15.95
N TRP A 477 -10.52 -4.92 -15.42
CA TRP A 477 -9.48 -5.81 -15.96
C TRP A 477 -9.74 -6.21 -17.41
N ASN A 478 -11.00 -6.51 -17.74
CA ASN A 478 -11.41 -6.80 -19.10
C ASN A 478 -11.26 -5.59 -20.04
N GLU A 479 -11.58 -4.37 -19.59
CA GLU A 479 -11.40 -3.17 -20.42
C GLU A 479 -9.93 -2.82 -20.63
N LEU A 480 -9.10 -2.91 -19.59
CA LEU A 480 -7.65 -2.72 -19.67
C LEU A 480 -6.98 -3.75 -20.61
N ALA A 481 -7.46 -4.99 -20.65
CA ALA A 481 -6.96 -6.05 -21.53
C ALA A 481 -7.62 -6.10 -22.94
N GLU A 482 -8.40 -5.08 -23.34
CA GLU A 482 -9.15 -4.98 -24.61
C GLU A 482 -10.23 -6.06 -24.86
N GLY A 483 -10.74 -6.72 -23.81
CA GLY A 483 -11.68 -7.83 -23.89
C GLY A 483 -13.10 -7.49 -24.38
N ASN A 484 -13.98 -8.51 -24.43
CA ASN A 484 -15.35 -8.37 -24.92
C ASN A 484 -16.31 -7.89 -23.82
N ARG A 485 -16.46 -6.56 -23.74
CA ARG A 485 -17.39 -5.86 -22.82
C ARG A 485 -18.83 -6.41 -22.81
N LYS A 486 -19.36 -6.90 -23.94
CA LYS A 486 -20.72 -7.46 -24.00
C LYS A 486 -20.80 -8.82 -23.28
N LEU A 487 -19.81 -9.68 -23.50
CA LEU A 487 -19.72 -10.99 -22.86
C LEU A 487 -19.52 -10.84 -21.35
N THR A 488 -18.58 -9.97 -20.93
CA THR A 488 -18.34 -9.67 -19.51
C THR A 488 -19.61 -9.17 -18.80
N ALA A 489 -20.33 -8.20 -19.39
CA ALA A 489 -21.57 -7.67 -18.81
C ALA A 489 -22.69 -8.73 -18.70
N GLY A 490 -22.76 -9.68 -19.63
CA GLY A 490 -23.70 -10.79 -19.57
C GLY A 490 -23.33 -11.84 -18.52
N LEU A 491 -22.05 -12.21 -18.44
CA LEU A 491 -21.53 -13.13 -17.42
C LEU A 491 -21.74 -12.58 -16.01
N ILE A 492 -21.45 -11.29 -15.78
CA ILE A 492 -21.78 -10.58 -14.53
C ILE A 492 -23.27 -10.74 -14.19
N GLY A 493 -24.16 -10.44 -15.14
CA GLY A 493 -25.61 -10.52 -14.93
C GLY A 493 -26.10 -11.89 -14.50
N ILE A 494 -25.51 -12.96 -15.05
CA ILE A 494 -25.87 -14.33 -14.69
C ILE A 494 -25.20 -14.73 -13.37
N ASN A 495 -23.94 -14.38 -13.15
CA ASN A 495 -23.23 -14.67 -11.89
C ASN A 495 -23.90 -14.00 -10.68
N SER A 496 -24.32 -12.73 -10.78
CA SER A 496 -25.07 -12.05 -9.72
C SER A 496 -26.38 -12.76 -9.39
N LEU A 497 -27.13 -13.19 -10.42
CA LEU A 497 -28.39 -13.91 -10.24
C LEU A 497 -28.17 -15.25 -9.54
N LEU A 498 -27.17 -16.02 -9.99
CA LEU A 498 -26.81 -17.31 -9.39
C LEU A 498 -26.33 -17.14 -7.94
N GLN A 499 -25.57 -16.09 -7.61
CA GLN A 499 -25.11 -15.83 -6.24
C GLN A 499 -26.27 -15.56 -5.28
N VAL A 500 -27.27 -14.76 -5.68
CA VAL A 500 -28.46 -14.49 -4.84
C VAL A 500 -29.17 -15.77 -4.41
N PHE A 501 -29.23 -16.80 -5.26
CA PHE A 501 -29.96 -18.04 -4.98
C PHE A 501 -29.10 -19.19 -4.45
N PHE A 502 -27.85 -19.33 -4.90
CA PHE A 502 -27.02 -20.52 -4.62
C PHE A 502 -25.90 -20.28 -3.61
N PHE A 503 -25.52 -19.03 -3.31
CA PHE A 503 -24.37 -18.76 -2.43
C PHE A 503 -24.52 -19.40 -1.04
N SER A 504 -25.68 -19.30 -0.40
CA SER A 504 -25.91 -19.88 0.93
C SER A 504 -25.84 -21.41 0.93
N LEU A 505 -26.33 -22.05 -0.15
CA LEU A 505 -26.20 -23.50 -0.37
C LEU A 505 -24.73 -23.90 -0.58
N TYR A 506 -23.97 -23.11 -1.35
CA TYR A 506 -22.54 -23.36 -1.59
C TYR A 506 -21.70 -23.18 -0.32
N ALA A 507 -21.94 -22.12 0.44
CA ALA A 507 -21.31 -21.89 1.73
C ALA A 507 -21.57 -23.06 2.69
N TYR A 508 -22.83 -23.51 2.82
CA TYR A 508 -23.17 -24.68 3.63
C TYR A 508 -22.49 -25.95 3.11
N PHE A 509 -22.50 -26.21 1.80
CA PHE A 509 -21.86 -27.38 1.22
C PHE A 509 -20.35 -27.41 1.50
N TYR A 510 -19.63 -26.31 1.27
CA TYR A 510 -18.19 -26.29 1.49
C TYR A 510 -17.80 -26.28 2.97
N LEU A 511 -18.54 -25.58 3.84
CA LEU A 511 -18.19 -25.45 5.26
C LEU A 511 -18.72 -26.62 6.11
N ALA A 512 -19.97 -27.03 5.94
CA ALA A 512 -20.61 -28.07 6.76
C ALA A 512 -20.50 -29.49 6.19
N VAL A 513 -20.23 -29.65 4.89
CA VAL A 513 -20.13 -30.99 4.25
C VAL A 513 -18.68 -31.30 3.81
N MET A 514 -18.04 -30.42 3.04
CA MET A 514 -16.71 -30.70 2.48
C MET A 514 -15.59 -30.69 3.52
N LEU A 515 -15.57 -29.75 4.48
CA LEU A 515 -14.55 -29.75 5.54
C LEU A 515 -14.53 -31.08 6.34
N PRO A 516 -15.67 -31.58 6.89
CA PRO A 516 -15.71 -32.90 7.54
C PRO A 516 -15.27 -34.06 6.64
N LEU A 517 -15.64 -34.06 5.34
CA LEU A 517 -15.22 -35.10 4.39
C LEU A 517 -13.69 -35.15 4.20
N PHE A 518 -13.00 -34.03 4.35
CA PHE A 518 -11.53 -33.94 4.29
C PHE A 518 -10.85 -34.22 5.65
N GLY A 519 -11.58 -34.72 6.65
CA GLY A 519 -11.07 -35.03 7.98
C GLY A 519 -10.75 -33.78 8.83
N ILE A 520 -11.07 -32.59 8.32
CA ILE A 520 -11.01 -31.35 9.07
C ILE A 520 -12.32 -31.28 9.85
N LYS A 521 -12.25 -31.58 11.16
CA LYS A 521 -13.38 -31.32 12.05
C LYS A 521 -13.77 -29.85 11.85
N GLY A 522 -15.02 -29.61 11.44
CA GLY A 522 -15.52 -28.26 11.38
C GLY A 522 -15.27 -27.59 12.72
N LEU A 523 -14.85 -26.32 12.69
CA LEU A 523 -15.10 -25.42 13.82
C LEU A 523 -16.54 -25.66 14.29
N GLU A 524 -16.79 -25.62 15.61
CA GLU A 524 -18.15 -25.70 16.17
C GLU A 524 -18.93 -24.43 15.82
N LEU A 525 -19.31 -24.37 14.55
CA LEU A 525 -20.01 -23.29 13.90
C LEU A 525 -21.46 -23.73 13.81
N ASP A 526 -22.27 -23.23 14.75
CA ASP A 526 -23.74 -23.25 14.69
C ASP A 526 -24.28 -22.36 13.55
N ILE A 527 -23.59 -22.34 12.40
CA ILE A 527 -23.98 -21.58 11.22
C ILE A 527 -25.16 -22.27 10.57
N THR A 528 -26.31 -21.63 10.66
CA THR A 528 -27.48 -22.05 9.90
C THR A 528 -27.39 -21.53 8.47
N ILE A 529 -27.92 -22.32 7.52
CA ILE A 529 -28.15 -21.86 6.13
C ILE A 529 -28.98 -20.57 6.12
N SER A 530 -29.87 -20.42 7.11
CA SER A 530 -30.74 -19.26 7.31
C SER A 530 -29.95 -17.96 7.55
N GLU A 531 -28.90 -17.98 8.36
CA GLU A 531 -28.08 -16.79 8.65
C GLU A 531 -27.25 -16.34 7.45
N ILE A 532 -26.62 -17.28 6.74
CA ILE A 532 -25.94 -16.96 5.48
C ILE A 532 -26.96 -16.43 4.46
N ALA A 533 -28.12 -17.09 4.29
CA ALA A 533 -29.14 -16.68 3.33
C ALA A 533 -29.72 -15.29 3.65
N LYS A 534 -29.97 -14.98 4.95
CA LYS A 534 -30.39 -13.65 5.41
C LYS A 534 -29.33 -12.60 5.10
N THR A 535 -28.06 -12.93 5.33
CA THR A 535 -26.93 -12.02 5.09
C THR A 535 -26.74 -11.72 3.60
N VAL A 536 -26.74 -12.74 2.74
CA VAL A 536 -26.73 -12.60 1.26
C VAL A 536 -27.98 -11.83 0.78
N GLY A 537 -29.14 -12.12 1.36
CA GLY A 537 -30.40 -11.42 1.05
C GLY A 537 -30.32 -9.92 1.34
N ILE A 538 -29.71 -9.52 2.46
CA ILE A 538 -29.50 -8.12 2.82
C ILE A 538 -28.44 -7.46 1.92
N TYR A 539 -27.25 -8.05 1.81
CA TYR A 539 -26.11 -7.38 1.18
C TYR A 539 -26.04 -7.49 -0.34
N LEU A 540 -26.63 -8.52 -0.95
CA LEU A 540 -26.70 -8.67 -2.41
C LEU A 540 -28.15 -8.63 -2.91
N GLY A 541 -29.07 -9.31 -2.22
CA GLY A 541 -30.49 -9.39 -2.61
C GLY A 541 -31.20 -8.03 -2.67
N ILE A 542 -31.02 -7.17 -1.66
CA ILE A 542 -31.60 -5.82 -1.64
C ILE A 542 -30.99 -4.94 -2.75
N PRO A 543 -29.66 -4.78 -2.90
CA PRO A 543 -29.07 -4.06 -4.04
C PRO A 543 -29.53 -4.58 -5.40
N PHE A 544 -29.65 -5.90 -5.57
CA PHE A 544 -30.12 -6.53 -6.81
C PHE A 544 -31.58 -6.17 -7.11
N ALA A 545 -32.47 -6.33 -6.13
CA ALA A 545 -33.89 -5.97 -6.27
C ALA A 545 -34.04 -4.47 -6.58
N LEU A 546 -33.36 -3.60 -5.84
CA LEU A 546 -33.34 -2.16 -6.09
C LEU A 546 -32.83 -1.84 -7.50
N ALA A 547 -31.77 -2.50 -7.97
CA ALA A 547 -31.19 -2.26 -9.29
C ALA A 547 -32.14 -2.66 -10.44
N VAL A 548 -32.83 -3.80 -10.31
CA VAL A 548 -33.83 -4.25 -11.29
C VAL A 548 -35.05 -3.31 -11.27
N ILE A 549 -35.57 -2.97 -10.10
CA ILE A 549 -36.74 -2.10 -9.94
C ILE A 549 -36.44 -0.69 -10.46
N SER A 550 -35.34 -0.07 -10.05
CA SER A 550 -34.99 1.28 -10.49
C SER A 550 -34.77 1.34 -12.00
N ARG A 551 -34.08 0.36 -12.58
CA ARG A 551 -33.91 0.25 -14.04
C ARG A 551 -35.25 0.13 -14.77
N PHE A 552 -36.18 -0.71 -14.29
CA PHE A 552 -37.48 -0.88 -14.92
C PHE A 552 -38.35 0.38 -14.81
N VAL A 553 -38.48 0.93 -13.59
CA VAL A 553 -39.32 2.10 -13.29
C VAL A 553 -38.79 3.34 -14.03
N ILE A 554 -37.49 3.64 -13.94
CA ILE A 554 -36.91 4.83 -14.59
C ILE A 554 -37.02 4.73 -16.11
N LYS A 555 -36.78 3.57 -16.72
CA LYS A 555 -36.98 3.40 -18.17
C LYS A 555 -38.45 3.54 -18.56
N LYS A 556 -39.38 3.03 -17.77
CA LYS A 556 -40.83 3.10 -18.04
C LYS A 556 -41.38 4.53 -17.97
N TYR A 557 -40.95 5.34 -17.00
CA TYR A 557 -41.51 6.68 -16.76
C TYR A 557 -40.65 7.84 -17.31
N LEU A 558 -39.33 7.69 -17.39
CA LEU A 558 -38.39 8.75 -17.80
C LEU A 558 -37.63 8.41 -19.09
N GLY A 559 -37.75 7.17 -19.58
CA GLY A 559 -37.20 6.72 -20.87
C GLY A 559 -35.70 6.35 -20.84
N ASP A 560 -35.28 5.56 -21.84
CA ASP A 560 -33.90 5.10 -21.98
C ASP A 560 -32.86 6.23 -22.07
N LYS A 561 -33.19 7.38 -22.69
CA LYS A 561 -32.26 8.50 -22.77
C LYS A 561 -31.92 9.05 -21.38
N PHE A 562 -32.92 9.30 -20.54
CA PHE A 562 -32.70 9.76 -19.16
C PHE A 562 -31.90 8.73 -18.34
N PHE A 563 -32.28 7.44 -18.45
CA PHE A 563 -31.61 6.37 -17.74
C PHE A 563 -30.10 6.31 -18.07
N ASN A 564 -29.74 6.32 -19.35
CA ASN A 564 -28.34 6.17 -19.77
C ASN A 564 -27.52 7.48 -19.67
N GLN A 565 -28.12 8.66 -19.85
CA GLN A 565 -27.38 9.93 -19.93
C GLN A 565 -27.40 10.77 -18.65
N LYS A 566 -28.35 10.53 -17.72
CA LYS A 566 -28.41 11.25 -16.43
C LYS A 566 -28.31 10.30 -15.24
N PHE A 567 -29.14 9.27 -15.19
CA PHE A 567 -29.20 8.39 -14.02
C PHE A 567 -27.94 7.53 -13.85
N LEU A 568 -27.52 6.79 -14.88
CA LEU A 568 -26.31 5.95 -14.81
C LEU A 568 -25.03 6.76 -14.47
N PRO A 569 -24.75 7.94 -15.08
CA PRO A 569 -23.62 8.77 -14.68
C PRO A 569 -23.71 9.29 -13.24
N PHE A 570 -24.91 9.57 -12.73
CA PHE A 570 -25.12 10.01 -11.35
C PHE A 570 -24.85 8.90 -10.32
N VAL A 571 -25.32 7.66 -10.57
CA VAL A 571 -25.11 6.56 -9.61
C VAL A 571 -23.74 5.89 -9.74
N SER A 572 -23.05 6.01 -10.89
CA SER A 572 -21.79 5.30 -11.14
C SER A 572 -20.66 5.60 -10.14
N PRO A 573 -20.44 6.86 -9.68
CA PRO A 573 -19.41 7.16 -8.69
C PRO A 573 -19.69 6.59 -7.30
N ILE A 574 -20.96 6.29 -6.97
CA ILE A 574 -21.35 5.79 -5.65
C ILE A 574 -20.62 4.49 -5.31
N THR A 575 -20.38 3.60 -6.28
CA THR A 575 -19.61 2.38 -6.03
C THR A 575 -18.20 2.66 -5.55
N LEU A 576 -17.50 3.56 -6.21
CA LEU A 576 -16.12 3.88 -5.85
C LEU A 576 -16.08 4.61 -4.50
N ILE A 577 -16.99 5.56 -4.27
CA ILE A 577 -17.08 6.27 -2.98
C ILE A 577 -17.38 5.30 -1.83
N ALA A 578 -18.35 4.40 -2.01
CA ALA A 578 -18.74 3.43 -1.00
C ALA A 578 -17.67 2.35 -0.78
N LEU A 579 -16.99 1.88 -1.83
CA LEU A 579 -15.82 1.00 -1.74
C LEU A 579 -14.69 1.63 -0.95
N LEU A 580 -14.27 2.85 -1.32
CA LEU A 580 -13.20 3.56 -0.63
C LEU A 580 -13.57 3.84 0.83
N PHE A 581 -14.81 4.23 1.10
CA PHE A 581 -15.32 4.41 2.47
C PHE A 581 -15.28 3.10 3.28
N THR A 582 -15.83 2.01 2.75
CA THR A 582 -15.80 0.67 3.36
C THR A 582 -14.38 0.22 3.64
N ILE A 583 -13.44 0.49 2.72
CA ILE A 583 -12.00 0.26 2.91
C ILE A 583 -11.48 1.10 4.10
N VAL A 584 -11.64 2.43 4.13
CA VAL A 584 -11.14 3.25 5.27
C VAL A 584 -11.68 2.72 6.60
N VAL A 585 -12.99 2.50 6.70
CA VAL A 585 -13.64 2.05 7.94
C VAL A 585 -13.11 0.68 8.37
N MET A 586 -13.01 -0.27 7.45
CA MET A 586 -12.60 -1.64 7.78
C MET A 586 -11.11 -1.75 8.07
N PHE A 587 -10.25 -1.00 7.36
CA PHE A 587 -8.82 -0.90 7.66
C PHE A 587 -8.55 -0.07 8.93
N SER A 588 -9.39 0.91 9.27
CA SER A 588 -9.30 1.63 10.56
C SER A 588 -9.66 0.73 11.74
N LEU A 589 -10.61 -0.18 11.58
CA LEU A 589 -10.95 -1.20 12.59
C LEU A 589 -9.95 -2.36 12.68
N LYS A 590 -9.02 -2.47 11.72
CA LYS A 590 -8.06 -3.58 11.62
C LYS A 590 -6.59 -3.15 11.52
N GLY A 591 -6.30 -1.85 11.61
CA GLY A 591 -4.98 -1.29 11.34
C GLY A 591 -3.89 -1.86 12.23
N GLU A 592 -4.13 -1.92 13.53
CA GLU A 592 -3.27 -2.57 14.53
C GLU A 592 -2.99 -4.03 14.17
N MET A 593 -4.03 -4.86 14.02
CA MET A 593 -3.90 -6.27 13.62
C MET A 593 -3.12 -6.48 12.30
N ILE A 594 -3.29 -5.61 11.30
CA ILE A 594 -2.60 -5.73 10.01
C ILE A 594 -1.11 -5.45 10.15
N VAL A 595 -0.73 -4.48 11.00
CA VAL A 595 0.66 -4.11 11.26
C VAL A 595 1.35 -5.14 12.16
N ASP A 596 0.64 -5.68 13.16
CA ASP A 596 1.20 -6.62 14.14
C ASP A 596 1.28 -8.06 13.61
N LEU A 597 0.48 -8.42 12.59
CA LEU A 597 0.41 -9.77 12.01
C LEU A 597 0.74 -9.82 10.50
N PRO A 598 1.90 -9.31 10.06
CA PRO A 598 2.25 -9.25 8.63
C PRO A 598 2.35 -10.65 7.99
N MET A 599 2.75 -11.66 8.77
CA MET A 599 2.81 -13.04 8.29
C MET A 599 1.43 -13.64 8.01
N ASP A 600 0.35 -13.18 8.67
CA ASP A 600 -1.00 -13.66 8.38
C ASP A 600 -1.54 -13.06 7.08
N VAL A 601 -1.19 -11.81 6.78
CA VAL A 601 -1.42 -11.20 5.46
C VAL A 601 -0.75 -12.04 4.35
N VAL A 602 0.51 -12.44 4.54
CA VAL A 602 1.24 -13.28 3.58
C VAL A 602 0.63 -14.69 3.45
N ARG A 603 0.25 -15.33 4.57
CA ARG A 603 -0.42 -16.65 4.58
C ARG A 603 -1.73 -16.64 3.79
N ILE A 604 -2.49 -15.55 3.85
CA ILE A 604 -3.74 -15.37 3.09
C ILE A 604 -3.45 -15.02 1.62
N ALA A 605 -2.42 -14.21 1.35
CA ALA A 605 -2.08 -13.78 0.00
C ALA A 605 -1.58 -14.91 -0.92
N ILE A 606 -0.74 -15.81 -0.41
CA ILE A 606 -0.17 -16.93 -1.19
C ILE A 606 -1.25 -17.76 -1.92
N PRO A 607 -2.24 -18.37 -1.23
CA PRO A 607 -3.28 -19.15 -1.89
C PRO A 607 -4.16 -18.31 -2.84
N LEU A 608 -4.40 -17.03 -2.57
CA LEU A 608 -5.13 -16.14 -3.47
C LEU A 608 -4.38 -15.90 -4.79
N VAL A 609 -3.08 -15.56 -4.74
CA VAL A 609 -2.26 -15.37 -5.96
C VAL A 609 -2.21 -16.66 -6.79
N ILE A 610 -2.03 -17.81 -6.14
CA ILE A 610 -2.04 -19.12 -6.79
C ILE A 610 -3.40 -19.39 -7.46
N PHE A 611 -4.50 -19.12 -6.76
CA PHE A 611 -5.85 -19.25 -7.28
C PHE A 611 -6.06 -18.39 -8.54
N PHE A 612 -5.76 -17.08 -8.46
CA PHE A 612 -5.94 -16.14 -9.57
C PHE A 612 -5.15 -16.56 -10.81
N ALA A 613 -3.88 -16.94 -10.64
CA ALA A 613 -3.03 -17.39 -11.73
C ALA A 613 -3.57 -18.68 -12.38
N ILE A 614 -3.87 -19.71 -11.59
CA ILE A 614 -4.37 -21.00 -12.10
C ILE A 614 -5.70 -20.80 -12.84
N MET A 615 -6.66 -20.09 -12.24
CA MET A 615 -7.98 -19.88 -12.84
C MET A 615 -7.90 -19.08 -14.14
N PHE A 616 -7.06 -18.04 -14.18
CA PHE A 616 -6.84 -17.24 -15.38
C PHE A 616 -6.28 -18.10 -16.51
N PHE A 617 -5.16 -18.79 -16.30
CA PHE A 617 -4.54 -19.62 -17.34
C PHE A 617 -5.45 -20.78 -17.78
N LEU A 618 -6.09 -21.47 -16.83
CA LEU A 618 -7.02 -22.55 -17.11
C LEU A 618 -8.14 -22.07 -18.05
N MET A 619 -8.82 -20.97 -17.69
CA MET A 619 -9.92 -20.47 -18.49
C MET A 619 -9.45 -19.90 -19.83
N PHE A 620 -8.29 -19.24 -19.89
CA PHE A 620 -7.74 -18.68 -21.13
C PHE A 620 -7.46 -19.78 -22.17
N PHE A 621 -6.79 -20.86 -21.75
CA PHE A 621 -6.48 -21.97 -22.66
C PHE A 621 -7.72 -22.81 -23.00
N VAL A 622 -8.68 -22.98 -22.07
CA VAL A 622 -9.95 -23.64 -22.36
C VAL A 622 -10.79 -22.83 -23.36
N ALA A 623 -10.91 -21.51 -23.16
CA ALA A 623 -11.61 -20.62 -24.08
C ALA A 623 -11.00 -20.69 -25.49
N LYS A 624 -9.67 -20.55 -25.60
CA LYS A 624 -8.95 -20.71 -26.87
C LYS A 624 -9.20 -22.07 -27.53
N LYS A 625 -9.13 -23.17 -26.76
CA LYS A 625 -9.36 -24.54 -27.27
C LYS A 625 -10.80 -24.75 -27.78
N ILE A 626 -11.78 -24.03 -27.23
CA ILE A 626 -13.18 -24.07 -27.66
C ILE A 626 -13.45 -23.14 -28.87
N GLY A 627 -12.46 -22.36 -29.29
CA GLY A 627 -12.52 -21.47 -30.47
C GLY A 627 -12.88 -20.02 -30.15
N ALA A 628 -12.76 -19.58 -28.89
CA ALA A 628 -12.88 -18.17 -28.54
C ALA A 628 -11.78 -17.34 -29.23
N ASN A 629 -12.11 -16.14 -29.70
CA ASN A 629 -11.10 -15.14 -30.06
C ASN A 629 -10.46 -14.54 -28.78
N TYR A 630 -9.37 -13.79 -28.94
CA TYR A 630 -8.66 -13.15 -27.82
C TYR A 630 -9.58 -12.37 -26.87
N ARG A 631 -10.53 -11.58 -27.41
CA ARG A 631 -11.38 -10.69 -26.60
C ARG A 631 -12.37 -11.47 -25.75
N ASP A 632 -12.88 -12.58 -26.28
CA ASP A 632 -13.73 -13.51 -25.54
C ASP A 632 -12.93 -14.32 -24.53
N ALA A 633 -11.73 -14.78 -24.89
CA ALA A 633 -10.83 -15.48 -23.95
C ALA A 633 -10.46 -14.59 -22.75
N VAL A 634 -10.12 -13.32 -22.97
CA VAL A 634 -9.90 -12.32 -21.91
C VAL A 634 -11.12 -12.15 -21.01
N ALA A 635 -12.30 -11.91 -21.61
CA ALA A 635 -13.54 -11.70 -20.87
C ALA A 635 -13.87 -12.90 -19.96
N LEU A 636 -13.74 -14.11 -20.50
CA LEU A 636 -13.94 -15.35 -19.76
C LEU A 636 -12.89 -15.54 -18.64
N SER A 637 -11.61 -15.26 -18.92
CA SER A 637 -10.51 -15.53 -17.99
C SER A 637 -10.58 -14.65 -16.75
N PHE A 638 -10.81 -13.33 -16.91
CA PHE A 638 -10.98 -12.45 -15.76
C PHE A 638 -12.29 -12.71 -15.00
N THR A 639 -13.35 -13.19 -15.65
CA THR A 639 -14.57 -13.65 -14.96
C THR A 639 -14.32 -14.93 -14.15
N ALA A 640 -13.44 -15.83 -14.61
CA ALA A 640 -13.10 -17.05 -13.89
C ALA A 640 -12.07 -16.83 -12.76
N SER A 641 -11.16 -15.87 -12.91
CA SER A 641 -10.13 -15.60 -11.89
C SER A 641 -10.60 -14.68 -10.77
N GLY A 642 -11.38 -13.62 -11.05
CA GLY A 642 -11.75 -12.66 -10.02
C GLY A 642 -12.82 -13.17 -9.05
N ASN A 643 -12.80 -12.65 -7.82
CA ASN A 643 -13.82 -12.94 -6.81
C ASN A 643 -14.70 -11.71 -6.50
N ASN A 644 -15.76 -11.93 -5.70
CA ASN A 644 -16.64 -10.90 -5.17
C ASN A 644 -16.34 -10.71 -3.68
N PHE A 645 -15.26 -9.97 -3.42
CA PHE A 645 -14.76 -9.70 -2.07
C PHE A 645 -15.76 -8.91 -1.24
N GLU A 646 -16.54 -8.04 -1.89
CA GLU A 646 -17.63 -7.28 -1.27
C GLU A 646 -18.65 -8.21 -0.59
N LEU A 647 -19.10 -9.25 -1.29
CA LEU A 647 -20.02 -10.25 -0.74
C LEU A 647 -19.35 -11.10 0.33
N ALA A 648 -18.11 -11.53 0.10
CA ALA A 648 -17.37 -12.37 1.05
C ALA A 648 -17.15 -11.64 2.38
N ILE A 649 -16.71 -10.37 2.33
CA ILE A 649 -16.60 -9.48 3.49
C ILE A 649 -17.96 -9.34 4.19
N ALA A 650 -19.02 -9.03 3.45
CA ALA A 650 -20.35 -8.82 4.01
C ALA A 650 -20.92 -10.07 4.71
N VAL A 651 -20.70 -11.25 4.12
CA VAL A 651 -21.06 -12.55 4.71
C VAL A 651 -20.21 -12.85 5.94
N SER A 652 -18.90 -12.65 5.87
CA SER A 652 -18.00 -12.86 7.00
C SER A 652 -18.37 -11.97 8.20
N ILE A 653 -18.64 -10.68 7.97
CA ILE A 653 -19.10 -9.76 9.03
C ILE A 653 -20.48 -10.18 9.55
N GLY A 654 -21.43 -10.48 8.68
CA GLY A 654 -22.81 -10.77 9.08
C GLY A 654 -22.99 -12.08 9.85
N VAL A 655 -22.15 -13.09 9.57
CA VAL A 655 -22.23 -14.43 10.19
C VAL A 655 -21.22 -14.60 11.34
N PHE A 656 -19.98 -14.12 11.19
CA PHE A 656 -18.89 -14.33 12.16
C PHE A 656 -18.55 -13.07 12.97
N GLY A 657 -19.11 -11.92 12.61
CA GLY A 657 -18.82 -10.63 13.23
C GLY A 657 -17.60 -9.94 12.61
N ILE A 658 -17.56 -8.61 12.78
CA ILE A 658 -16.54 -7.72 12.20
C ILE A 658 -15.10 -7.99 12.69
N ASN A 659 -14.97 -8.64 13.86
CA ASN A 659 -13.67 -8.91 14.47
C ASN A 659 -13.05 -10.27 14.11
N SER A 660 -13.78 -11.11 13.37
CA SER A 660 -13.38 -12.47 13.00
C SER A 660 -12.20 -12.54 12.01
N GLY A 661 -11.42 -13.61 12.05
CA GLY A 661 -10.41 -13.91 11.04
C GLY A 661 -11.00 -14.14 9.64
N GLN A 662 -12.25 -14.59 9.56
CA GLN A 662 -13.03 -14.70 8.31
C GLN A 662 -13.21 -13.32 7.65
N ALA A 663 -13.55 -12.29 8.44
CA ALA A 663 -13.69 -10.92 7.95
C ALA A 663 -12.32 -10.34 7.56
N PHE A 664 -11.29 -10.60 8.37
CA PHE A 664 -9.90 -10.21 8.07
C PHE A 664 -9.40 -10.79 6.73
N ALA A 665 -9.60 -12.08 6.46
CA ALA A 665 -9.25 -12.67 5.16
C ALA A 665 -9.98 -12.00 3.99
N GLY A 666 -11.23 -11.57 4.19
CA GLY A 666 -11.97 -10.72 3.26
C GLY A 666 -11.28 -9.39 2.95
N VAL A 667 -10.71 -8.71 3.97
CA VAL A 667 -9.98 -7.43 3.83
C VAL A 667 -8.70 -7.57 3.02
N ILE A 668 -7.94 -8.64 3.27
CA ILE A 668 -6.67 -8.89 2.57
C ILE A 668 -6.92 -9.22 1.09
N GLY A 669 -8.08 -9.80 0.77
CA GLY A 669 -8.52 -10.10 -0.59
C GLY A 669 -8.26 -9.00 -1.63
N PRO A 670 -8.89 -7.82 -1.54
CA PRO A 670 -8.65 -6.70 -2.45
C PRO A 670 -7.20 -6.21 -2.54
N LEU A 671 -6.41 -6.30 -1.46
CA LEU A 671 -4.98 -5.95 -1.48
C LEU A 671 -4.18 -6.85 -2.42
N VAL A 672 -4.60 -8.11 -2.55
CA VAL A 672 -3.92 -9.15 -3.31
C VAL A 672 -4.50 -9.26 -4.73
N GLU A 673 -5.83 -9.13 -4.88
CA GLU A 673 -6.51 -9.21 -6.17
C GLU A 673 -6.05 -8.11 -7.13
N VAL A 674 -6.04 -6.85 -6.69
CA VAL A 674 -5.70 -5.70 -7.54
C VAL A 674 -4.33 -5.86 -8.22
N PRO A 675 -3.19 -6.03 -7.50
CA PRO A 675 -1.89 -6.20 -8.15
C PRO A 675 -1.80 -7.49 -8.97
N ALA A 676 -2.39 -8.61 -8.49
CA ALA A 676 -2.35 -9.87 -9.21
C ALA A 676 -3.09 -9.79 -10.56
N LEU A 677 -4.28 -9.18 -10.61
CA LEU A 677 -5.06 -9.05 -11.83
C LEU A 677 -4.44 -8.01 -12.80
N ILE A 678 -3.78 -6.95 -12.31
CA ILE A 678 -2.97 -6.04 -13.15
C ILE A 678 -1.81 -6.77 -13.82
N ILE A 679 -1.07 -7.61 -13.09
CA ILE A 679 -0.02 -8.46 -13.66
C ILE A 679 -0.63 -9.38 -14.74
N LEU A 680 -1.82 -9.94 -14.48
CA LEU A 680 -2.51 -10.79 -15.46
C LEU A 680 -3.04 -10.02 -16.70
N VAL A 681 -3.30 -8.71 -16.62
CA VAL A 681 -3.56 -7.87 -17.82
C VAL A 681 -2.32 -7.83 -18.71
N ASN A 682 -1.13 -7.62 -18.15
CA ASN A 682 0.12 -7.66 -18.91
C ASN A 682 0.40 -9.06 -19.48
N VAL A 683 0.10 -10.13 -18.73
CA VAL A 683 0.15 -11.51 -19.22
C VAL A 683 -0.86 -11.74 -20.35
N ALA A 684 -2.06 -11.17 -20.30
CA ALA A 684 -3.05 -11.27 -21.37
C ALA A 684 -2.52 -10.69 -22.69
N PHE A 685 -1.88 -9.51 -22.66
CA PHE A 685 -1.24 -8.92 -23.84
C PHE A 685 -0.06 -9.74 -24.38
N TRP A 686 0.73 -10.37 -23.49
CA TRP A 686 1.78 -11.30 -23.90
C TRP A 686 1.22 -12.58 -24.53
N LEU A 687 0.17 -13.16 -23.92
CA LEU A 687 -0.55 -14.31 -24.45
C LEU A 687 -1.18 -14.00 -25.80
N ARG A 688 -1.73 -12.79 -26.01
CA ARG A 688 -2.23 -12.33 -27.33
C ARG A 688 -1.17 -12.58 -28.39
N LYS A 689 0.02 -11.99 -28.25
CA LYS A 689 1.11 -12.09 -29.23
C LYS A 689 1.63 -13.51 -29.49
N LYS A 690 1.44 -14.44 -28.54
CA LYS A 690 1.88 -15.84 -28.67
C LYS A 690 0.79 -16.82 -29.07
N CYS A 691 -0.47 -16.50 -28.82
CA CYS A 691 -1.59 -17.43 -28.94
C CYS A 691 -2.67 -17.01 -29.94
N PHE A 692 -2.67 -15.77 -30.43
CA PHE A 692 -3.67 -15.20 -31.33
C PHE A 692 -3.00 -14.34 -32.41
#